data_AF-A0A552JW59-F1
#
_entry.id   AF-A0A552JW59-F1
#
_cell.length_a   1.000
_cell.length_b   1.000
_cell.length_c   1.000
_cell.angle_alpha   90.00
_cell.angle_beta   90.00
_cell.angle_gamma   90.00
#
_symmetry.space_group_name_H-M   'P 1'
#
loop_
_entity.id
_entity.type
_entity.pdbx_description
1 polymer ?
#
loop_
_entity_poly.entity_id
_entity_poly.type
_entity_poly.pdbx_seq_one_letter_code
_entity_poly.pdbx_strand_id
1 'polypeptide(L)'
;MGLFARYQNLRQWFKSQHFGRSATDSRYALLVACLIGILSALAAIILKLGIGWLGGWRVHLVANSSPFLVLPLGGFLLGYSAGWIVEHFSPAAAGGGIPQVKAALAKYPLPLSWRVALVKMIGAILILGGGLTLGRRAPTVHIGAALAAQLSVWLPTSPDHRRQMIAAGAAAGLAAGFTTPIAGVLFVIEELMRDVSSMTLETAIVASFTGAVVSMMLQNTPSIITEYANISFSAQEIPIYCLLGFLAGLLGSLFNQGILFCSQLQRRWRLSLAWRIGLVSCLSGTVVAFLPDFFRDNTGLREFLLAGELSWQNTALAFVVYFFLTMISYSSGAPGGLLAPALVLGSCLGFLVGGIETKMMGFGSEPSYTLAGMGAFFTGVVRVPVTAIVIVFELHRNFNIVLPLMLTCAVSYITAESIRPGSLYQHLLSASGIILNEETPANDVLAHLSAMDVMQSQVEILPADLPLGEVVKIMSRSHHRGFPVVDQGRLLGIFTQSDLDKWRSKNSQTVLREIMTPNPITVAPQAALSDVLFLLNRYQLSRLPVTDGQKLVGIITRTDIIRVEADQLGGVCQLPQRSIPSYVVYQTRSPAVGTGRILLPIANPDTATALFKIAAAIARERNYEIDCLYVITVPRLSSPAEVKVDTREGRKLLHRLERLARQQNISVHTQISVVQDIADGILATIRERHSNLLIMGWTGEKSTTGAIFGFLVDTLIAQAPCETILVKLGTKDCFPNDLNRERIWLIPTAGGPNAQRALALLPSLLSLSESSDHPEIWLSKIYSPTELLPDMSILEVLQASLQKAIAQPIVPLPIRSASPAEAVTHLVESEGCSLVLLGASRESLLNQFLNGNIPSTIARAVNCTVILVRGELSD
;
A
#
# COMPACT_ATOMS: atom_id res chain seq x y z
N MET A 1 31.39 -8.06 -10.09
CA MET A 1 30.51 -6.92 -9.72
C MET A 1 29.96 -6.12 -10.92
N GLY A 2 30.63 -6.03 -12.07
CA GLY A 2 30.15 -5.24 -13.23
C GLY A 2 28.88 -5.74 -13.96
N LEU A 3 28.59 -7.04 -13.92
CA LEU A 3 27.39 -7.63 -14.55
C LEU A 3 26.09 -7.31 -13.80
N PHE A 4 26.16 -7.16 -12.47
CA PHE A 4 24.99 -6.83 -11.64
C PHE A 4 24.58 -5.35 -11.81
N ALA A 5 25.56 -4.45 -11.98
CA ALA A 5 25.33 -3.03 -12.28
C ALA A 5 24.73 -2.83 -13.69
N ARG A 6 25.19 -3.61 -14.69
CA ARG A 6 24.62 -3.58 -16.05
C ARG A 6 23.16 -4.06 -16.09
N TYR A 7 22.79 -5.02 -15.23
CA TYR A 7 21.41 -5.50 -15.09
C TYR A 7 20.49 -4.46 -14.44
N GLN A 8 20.98 -3.70 -13.46
CA GLN A 8 20.21 -2.60 -12.85
C GLN A 8 20.01 -1.42 -13.82
N ASN A 9 21.01 -1.10 -14.64
CA ASN A 9 20.91 -0.04 -15.65
C ASN A 9 19.97 -0.41 -16.81
N LEU A 10 19.95 -1.66 -17.27
CA LEU A 10 18.96 -2.16 -18.25
C LEU A 10 17.53 -2.09 -17.70
N ARG A 11 17.36 -2.38 -16.40
CA ARG A 11 16.07 -2.28 -15.70
C ARG A 11 15.63 -0.83 -15.49
N GLN A 12 16.57 0.11 -15.31
CA GLN A 12 16.30 1.55 -15.27
C GLN A 12 16.02 2.14 -16.66
N TRP A 13 16.64 1.60 -17.72
CA TRP A 13 16.38 1.99 -19.10
C TRP A 13 14.99 1.53 -19.58
N PHE A 14 14.56 0.30 -19.22
CA PHE A 14 13.17 -0.15 -19.40
C PHE A 14 12.16 0.61 -18.52
N LYS A 15 12.60 1.18 -17.39
CA LYS A 15 11.80 2.08 -16.54
C LYS A 15 11.65 3.50 -17.13
N SER A 16 12.22 3.78 -18.30
CA SER A 16 12.15 5.12 -18.90
C SER A 16 10.72 5.58 -19.19
N GLN A 17 10.53 6.87 -19.00
CA GLN A 17 9.28 7.64 -18.79
C GLN A 17 8.20 7.50 -19.88
N HIS A 18 8.47 6.86 -21.02
CA HIS A 18 7.49 6.66 -22.10
C HIS A 18 6.49 5.54 -21.80
N PHE A 19 6.92 4.42 -21.21
CA PHE A 19 6.02 3.30 -20.95
C PHE A 19 5.04 3.54 -19.80
N GLY A 20 5.38 4.41 -18.84
CA GLY A 20 4.48 4.77 -17.75
C GLY A 20 3.23 5.54 -18.22
N ARG A 21 3.37 6.35 -19.29
CA ARG A 21 2.24 7.08 -19.90
C ARG A 21 1.38 6.22 -20.83
N SER A 22 1.94 5.17 -21.44
CA SER A 22 1.21 4.21 -22.30
C SER A 22 0.67 2.98 -21.57
N ALA A 23 1.01 2.77 -20.29
CA ALA A 23 0.54 1.62 -19.51
C ALA A 23 -0.99 1.57 -19.33
N THR A 24 -1.68 2.69 -19.58
CA THR A 24 -3.14 2.82 -19.56
C THR A 24 -3.77 2.81 -20.96
N ASP A 25 -2.99 2.67 -22.03
CA ASP A 25 -3.51 2.65 -23.41
C ASP A 25 -4.00 1.24 -23.79
N SER A 26 -5.26 1.14 -24.21
CA SER A 26 -5.91 -0.09 -24.66
C SER A 26 -5.12 -0.86 -25.71
N ARG A 27 -4.43 -0.15 -26.62
CA ARG A 27 -3.66 -0.76 -27.70
C ARG A 27 -2.46 -1.57 -27.17
N TYR A 28 -1.84 -1.05 -26.11
CA TYR A 28 -0.72 -1.73 -25.47
C TYR A 28 -1.18 -3.02 -24.79
N ALA A 29 -2.33 -2.99 -24.11
CA ALA A 29 -2.92 -4.17 -23.47
C ALA A 29 -3.21 -5.31 -24.46
N LEU A 30 -3.68 -4.99 -25.66
CA LEU A 30 -3.95 -5.97 -26.72
C LEU A 30 -2.66 -6.64 -27.25
N LEU A 31 -1.57 -5.88 -27.42
CA LEU A 31 -0.27 -6.44 -27.80
C LEU A 31 0.28 -7.38 -26.74
N VAL A 32 0.14 -7.00 -25.46
CA VAL A 32 0.54 -7.86 -24.33
C VAL A 32 -0.31 -9.12 -24.28
N ALA A 33 -1.63 -9.02 -24.50
CA ALA A 33 -2.54 -10.16 -24.58
C ALA A 33 -2.11 -11.15 -25.69
N CYS A 34 -1.71 -10.66 -26.86
CA CYS A 34 -1.18 -11.48 -27.94
C CYS A 34 0.09 -12.25 -27.51
N LEU A 35 1.04 -11.57 -26.86
CA LEU A 35 2.24 -12.20 -26.32
C LEU A 35 1.92 -13.27 -25.25
N ILE A 36 0.96 -13.00 -24.36
CA ILE A 36 0.46 -13.98 -23.38
C ILE A 36 -0.12 -15.21 -24.08
N GLY A 37 -0.87 -15.01 -25.16
CA GLY A 37 -1.42 -16.08 -26.00
C GLY A 37 -0.32 -17.00 -26.54
N ILE A 38 0.71 -16.43 -27.15
CA ILE A 38 1.87 -17.18 -27.69
C ILE A 38 2.57 -17.98 -26.59
N LEU A 39 2.88 -17.34 -25.46
CA LEU A 39 3.58 -18.00 -24.35
C LEU A 39 2.75 -19.13 -23.74
N SER A 40 1.44 -18.93 -23.59
CA SER A 40 0.51 -19.94 -23.07
C SER A 40 0.40 -21.14 -24.03
N ALA A 41 0.39 -20.89 -25.34
CA ALA A 41 0.39 -21.94 -26.35
C ALA A 41 1.67 -22.78 -26.33
N LEU A 42 2.84 -22.14 -26.32
CA LEU A 42 4.12 -22.83 -26.22
C LEU A 42 4.20 -23.70 -24.97
N ALA A 43 3.76 -23.18 -23.81
CA ALA A 43 3.74 -23.94 -22.58
C ALA A 43 2.77 -25.13 -22.63
N ALA A 44 1.59 -24.95 -23.23
CA ALA A 44 0.61 -26.03 -23.41
C ALA A 44 1.13 -27.14 -24.35
N ILE A 45 1.88 -26.78 -25.39
CA ILE A 45 2.52 -27.72 -26.32
C ILE A 45 3.64 -28.49 -25.62
N ILE A 46 4.54 -27.80 -24.91
CA ILE A 46 5.62 -28.45 -24.15
C ILE A 46 5.03 -29.44 -23.14
N LEU A 47 3.95 -29.06 -22.44
CA LEU A 47 3.23 -29.96 -21.54
C LEU A 47 2.66 -31.17 -22.30
N LYS A 48 1.99 -30.99 -23.45
CA LYS A 48 1.45 -32.10 -24.26
C LYS A 48 2.56 -33.06 -24.71
N LEU A 49 3.64 -32.54 -25.28
CA LEU A 49 4.77 -33.32 -25.79
C LEU A 49 5.50 -34.05 -24.66
N GLY A 50 5.73 -33.38 -23.53
CA GLY A 50 6.36 -34.00 -22.37
C GLY A 50 5.54 -35.16 -21.79
N ILE A 51 4.21 -35.00 -21.70
CA ILE A 51 3.30 -36.07 -21.27
C ILE A 51 3.34 -37.24 -22.27
N GLY A 52 3.27 -36.96 -23.57
CA GLY A 52 3.29 -37.99 -24.61
C GLY A 52 4.62 -38.77 -24.64
N TRP A 53 5.75 -38.06 -24.52
CA TRP A 53 7.07 -38.68 -24.49
C TRP A 53 7.25 -39.59 -23.28
N LEU A 54 6.94 -39.11 -22.07
CA LEU A 54 7.06 -39.90 -20.84
C LEU A 54 6.04 -41.06 -20.80
N GLY A 55 4.82 -40.80 -21.27
CA GLY A 55 3.76 -41.80 -21.40
C GLY A 55 4.13 -42.92 -22.39
N GLY A 56 4.70 -42.57 -23.54
CA GLY A 56 5.20 -43.52 -24.53
C GLY A 56 6.33 -44.39 -23.98
N TRP A 57 7.28 -43.79 -23.24
CA TRP A 57 8.31 -44.54 -22.51
C TRP A 57 7.74 -45.53 -21.51
N ARG A 58 6.74 -45.10 -20.71
CA ARG A 58 6.05 -45.98 -19.75
C ARG A 58 5.36 -47.16 -20.47
N VAL A 59 4.62 -46.90 -21.54
CA VAL A 59 3.93 -47.96 -22.30
C VAL A 59 4.92 -48.94 -22.94
N HIS A 60 6.01 -48.44 -23.52
CA HIS A 60 7.08 -49.27 -24.09
C HIS A 60 7.76 -50.16 -23.02
N LEU A 61 8.01 -49.62 -21.82
CA LEU A 61 8.54 -50.41 -20.70
C LEU A 61 7.56 -51.50 -20.24
N VAL A 62 6.26 -51.20 -20.21
CA VAL A 62 5.22 -52.19 -19.87
C VAL A 62 5.08 -53.28 -20.93
N ALA A 63 5.36 -52.98 -22.21
CA ALA A 63 5.37 -53.99 -23.26
C ALA A 63 6.56 -54.97 -23.13
N ASN A 64 7.70 -54.49 -22.62
CA ASN A 64 8.94 -55.27 -22.49
C ASN A 64 9.17 -55.87 -21.10
N SER A 65 8.30 -55.59 -20.12
CA SER A 65 8.47 -56.00 -18.72
C SER A 65 7.10 -56.21 -18.04
N SER A 66 7.07 -56.78 -16.85
CA SER A 66 5.80 -57.08 -16.17
C SER A 66 4.99 -55.80 -15.85
N PRO A 67 3.72 -55.67 -16.30
CA PRO A 67 2.86 -54.54 -15.97
C PRO A 67 2.64 -54.38 -14.46
N PHE A 68 2.63 -55.49 -13.72
CA PHE A 68 2.46 -55.53 -12.27
C PHE A 68 3.63 -54.92 -11.49
N LEU A 69 4.81 -54.78 -12.11
CA LEU A 69 5.96 -54.12 -11.51
C LEU A 69 6.09 -52.69 -12.02
N VAL A 70 6.02 -52.49 -13.33
CA VAL A 70 6.29 -51.19 -13.96
C VAL A 70 5.23 -50.15 -13.60
N LEU A 71 3.94 -50.50 -13.63
CA LEU A 71 2.88 -49.51 -13.39
C LEU A 71 2.84 -49.05 -11.93
N PRO A 72 2.85 -49.92 -10.90
CA PRO A 72 2.82 -49.47 -9.51
C PRO A 72 4.12 -48.77 -9.10
N LEU A 73 5.29 -49.37 -9.41
CA LEU A 73 6.58 -48.81 -9.00
C LEU A 73 6.91 -47.53 -9.77
N GLY A 74 6.71 -47.53 -11.09
CA GLY A 74 6.91 -46.35 -11.93
C GLY A 74 5.95 -45.22 -11.55
N GLY A 75 4.68 -45.55 -11.31
CA GLY A 75 3.68 -44.62 -10.79
C GLY A 75 4.09 -44.01 -9.44
N PHE A 76 4.57 -44.84 -8.51
CA PHE A 76 5.06 -44.39 -7.20
C PHE A 76 6.25 -43.43 -7.35
N LEU A 77 7.28 -43.80 -8.11
CA LEU A 77 8.50 -42.99 -8.26
C LEU A 77 8.22 -41.65 -8.95
N LEU A 78 7.44 -41.65 -10.03
CA LEU A 78 7.05 -40.43 -10.74
C LEU A 78 6.09 -39.56 -9.90
N GLY A 79 5.17 -40.20 -9.17
CA GLY A 79 4.26 -39.53 -8.25
C GLY A 79 4.98 -38.86 -7.08
N TYR A 80 5.89 -39.60 -6.43
CA TYR A 80 6.69 -39.11 -5.32
C TYR A 80 7.58 -37.94 -5.74
N SER A 81 8.29 -38.08 -6.87
CA SER A 81 9.14 -37.01 -7.41
C SER A 81 8.33 -35.77 -7.78
N ALA A 82 7.17 -35.92 -8.43
CA ALA A 82 6.29 -34.79 -8.71
C ALA A 82 5.81 -34.09 -7.43
N GLY A 83 5.36 -34.85 -6.42
CA GLY A 83 4.92 -34.30 -5.16
C GLY A 83 6.06 -33.63 -4.37
N TRP A 84 7.27 -34.19 -4.39
CA TRP A 84 8.45 -33.60 -3.77
C TRP A 84 8.83 -32.25 -4.42
N ILE A 85 8.79 -32.16 -5.75
CA ILE A 85 9.04 -30.91 -6.48
C ILE A 85 7.98 -29.86 -6.12
N VAL A 86 6.70 -30.23 -6.10
CA VAL A 86 5.61 -29.31 -5.74
C VAL A 86 5.76 -28.83 -4.29
N GLU A 87 6.04 -29.74 -3.36
CA GLU A 87 6.16 -29.46 -1.93
C GLU A 87 7.32 -28.51 -1.60
N HIS A 88 8.51 -28.73 -2.19
CA HIS A 88 9.71 -27.95 -1.88
C HIS A 88 9.84 -26.69 -2.72
N PHE A 89 9.44 -26.72 -4.00
CA PHE A 89 9.67 -25.57 -4.88
C PHE A 89 8.48 -24.63 -4.96
N SER A 90 7.23 -25.11 -4.99
CA SER A 90 6.07 -24.22 -5.09
C SER A 90 4.77 -24.93 -4.71
N PRO A 91 4.37 -24.90 -3.42
CA PRO A 91 3.14 -25.53 -2.95
C PRO A 91 1.87 -25.05 -3.68
N ALA A 92 1.88 -23.80 -4.16
CA ALA A 92 0.80 -23.24 -4.97
C ALA A 92 0.54 -24.00 -6.29
N ALA A 93 1.48 -24.82 -6.76
CA ALA A 93 1.33 -25.64 -7.96
C ALA A 93 0.52 -26.93 -7.72
N ALA A 94 0.12 -27.25 -6.49
CA ALA A 94 -0.68 -28.44 -6.18
C ALA A 94 -2.07 -28.43 -6.86
N GLY A 95 -2.66 -29.62 -7.03
CA GLY A 95 -4.04 -29.82 -7.50
C GLY A 95 -4.30 -29.45 -8.96
N GLY A 96 -5.50 -28.93 -9.28
CA GLY A 96 -5.87 -28.52 -10.65
C GLY A 96 -5.31 -27.16 -11.09
N GLY A 97 -5.25 -26.18 -10.19
CA GLY A 97 -4.81 -24.81 -10.49
C GLY A 97 -5.95 -23.81 -10.73
N ILE A 98 -7.12 -24.25 -11.19
CA ILE A 98 -8.29 -23.39 -11.39
C ILE A 98 -8.76 -22.70 -10.09
N PRO A 99 -8.89 -23.41 -8.95
CA PRO A 99 -9.20 -22.77 -7.66
C PRO A 99 -8.22 -21.63 -7.32
N GLN A 100 -6.92 -21.85 -7.53
CA GLN A 100 -5.88 -20.85 -7.24
C GLN A 100 -6.00 -19.62 -8.14
N VAL A 101 -6.29 -19.83 -9.43
CA VAL A 101 -6.55 -18.73 -10.37
C VAL A 101 -7.81 -17.96 -9.97
N LYS A 102 -8.91 -18.65 -9.63
CA LYS A 102 -10.15 -18.03 -9.17
C LYS A 102 -9.94 -17.18 -7.92
N ALA A 103 -9.22 -17.71 -6.92
CA ALA A 103 -8.88 -16.97 -5.71
C ALA A 103 -7.98 -15.76 -6.00
N ALA A 104 -6.97 -15.88 -6.88
CA ALA A 104 -6.13 -14.76 -7.27
C ALA A 104 -6.91 -13.65 -8.00
N LEU A 105 -7.87 -14.02 -8.86
CA LEU A 105 -8.76 -13.06 -9.55
C LEU A 105 -9.76 -12.41 -8.58
N ALA A 106 -10.15 -13.12 -7.52
CA ALA A 106 -10.92 -12.61 -6.38
C ALA A 106 -10.05 -11.82 -5.37
N LYS A 107 -8.88 -11.33 -5.77
CA LYS A 107 -7.95 -10.50 -4.97
C LYS A 107 -7.37 -11.20 -3.72
N TYR A 108 -7.53 -12.51 -3.58
CA TYR A 108 -6.87 -13.27 -2.52
C TYR A 108 -5.35 -13.37 -2.80
N PRO A 109 -4.46 -13.18 -1.80
CA PRO A 109 -3.01 -13.05 -2.01
C PRO A 109 -2.32 -14.40 -2.27
N LEU A 110 -2.65 -15.05 -3.39
CA LEU A 110 -1.99 -16.26 -3.86
C LEU A 110 -0.87 -15.92 -4.85
N PRO A 111 0.33 -16.52 -4.69
CA PRO A 111 1.43 -16.28 -5.60
C PRO A 111 1.15 -16.95 -6.96
N LEU A 112 1.00 -16.14 -8.01
CA LEU A 112 1.07 -16.56 -9.41
C LEU A 112 2.37 -16.01 -10.00
N SER A 113 3.32 -16.90 -10.32
CA SER A 113 4.64 -16.53 -10.84
C SER A 113 5.16 -17.56 -11.83
N TRP A 114 6.21 -17.20 -12.57
CA TRP A 114 6.84 -18.11 -13.52
C TRP A 114 7.35 -19.41 -12.87
N ARG A 115 7.76 -19.35 -11.59
CA ARG A 115 8.19 -20.51 -10.81
C ARG A 115 7.03 -21.48 -10.61
N VAL A 116 5.82 -20.98 -10.33
CA VAL A 116 4.60 -21.80 -10.21
C VAL A 116 4.30 -22.46 -11.56
N ALA A 117 4.40 -21.71 -12.66
CA ALA A 117 4.18 -22.23 -14.01
C ALA A 117 5.12 -23.41 -14.34
N LEU A 118 6.43 -23.26 -14.07
CA LEU A 118 7.41 -24.33 -14.29
C LEU A 118 7.16 -25.56 -13.42
N VAL A 119 6.97 -25.36 -12.11
CA VAL A 119 6.74 -26.47 -11.17
C VAL A 119 5.45 -27.21 -11.53
N LYS A 120 4.40 -26.47 -11.92
CA LYS A 120 3.14 -27.04 -12.40
C LYS A 120 3.34 -27.87 -13.67
N MET A 121 4.10 -27.35 -14.62
CA MET A 121 4.38 -28.02 -15.89
C MET A 121 5.15 -29.32 -15.67
N ILE A 122 6.28 -29.28 -14.95
CA ILE A 122 7.11 -30.47 -14.68
C ILE A 122 6.31 -31.50 -13.86
N GLY A 123 5.65 -31.06 -12.80
CA GLY A 123 4.83 -31.93 -11.97
C GLY A 123 3.70 -32.59 -12.77
N ALA A 124 3.00 -31.84 -13.62
CA ALA A 124 1.94 -32.39 -14.47
C ALA A 124 2.48 -33.37 -15.53
N ILE A 125 3.67 -33.13 -16.10
CA ILE A 125 4.34 -34.09 -17.01
C ILE A 125 4.58 -35.41 -16.29
N LEU A 126 5.18 -35.37 -15.09
CA LEU A 126 5.49 -36.57 -14.31
C LEU A 126 4.24 -37.35 -13.91
N ILE A 127 3.19 -36.65 -13.46
CA ILE A 127 1.94 -37.27 -13.01
C ILE A 127 1.15 -37.88 -14.17
N LEU A 128 0.95 -37.12 -15.24
CA LEU A 128 0.13 -37.55 -16.36
C LEU A 128 0.87 -38.55 -17.24
N GLY A 129 2.18 -38.36 -17.46
CA GLY A 129 3.03 -39.34 -18.14
C GLY A 129 3.20 -40.63 -17.33
N GLY A 130 3.21 -40.52 -15.99
CA GLY A 130 3.18 -41.66 -15.07
C GLY A 130 1.88 -42.46 -15.07
N GLY A 131 0.83 -41.98 -15.76
CA GLY A 131 -0.42 -42.72 -15.94
C GLY A 131 -1.48 -42.48 -14.87
N LEU A 132 -1.38 -41.40 -14.08
CA LEU A 132 -2.47 -41.03 -13.17
C LEU A 132 -3.68 -40.52 -13.97
N THR A 133 -4.90 -40.89 -13.58
CA THR A 133 -6.14 -40.59 -14.33
C THR A 133 -6.61 -39.14 -14.13
N LEU A 134 -5.75 -38.17 -14.43
CA LEU A 134 -6.04 -36.73 -14.39
C LEU A 134 -5.91 -36.11 -15.80
N GLY A 135 -6.37 -34.87 -15.96
CA GLY A 135 -6.31 -34.12 -17.22
C GLY A 135 -5.26 -33.02 -17.26
N ARG A 136 -4.66 -32.77 -18.43
CA ARG A 136 -3.69 -31.67 -18.63
C ARG A 136 -4.32 -30.27 -18.75
N ARG A 137 -5.62 -30.19 -19.02
CA ARG A 137 -6.30 -28.95 -19.42
C ARG A 137 -6.44 -27.92 -18.30
N ALA A 138 -6.71 -28.31 -17.05
CA ALA A 138 -6.71 -27.34 -15.94
C ALA A 138 -5.29 -26.82 -15.62
N PRO A 139 -4.24 -27.67 -15.63
CA PRO A 139 -2.86 -27.18 -15.56
C PRO A 139 -2.51 -26.13 -16.62
N THR A 140 -2.97 -26.25 -17.88
CA THR A 140 -2.67 -25.22 -18.90
C THR A 140 -3.31 -23.87 -18.57
N VAL A 141 -4.54 -23.86 -18.03
CA VAL A 141 -5.18 -22.62 -17.51
C VAL A 141 -4.31 -21.97 -16.43
N HIS A 142 -3.86 -22.75 -15.45
CA HIS A 142 -3.06 -22.24 -14.35
C HIS A 142 -1.67 -21.75 -14.80
N ILE A 143 -1.03 -22.48 -15.71
CA ILE A 143 0.26 -22.10 -16.30
C ILE A 143 0.10 -20.79 -17.09
N GLY A 144 -0.93 -20.67 -17.93
CA GLY A 144 -1.21 -19.44 -18.68
C GLY A 144 -1.47 -18.24 -17.77
N ALA A 145 -2.29 -18.43 -16.73
CA ALA A 145 -2.54 -17.40 -15.71
C ALA A 145 -1.26 -16.99 -14.96
N ALA A 146 -0.39 -17.96 -14.61
CA ALA A 146 0.87 -17.71 -13.91
C ALA A 146 1.92 -17.01 -14.80
N LEU A 147 1.99 -17.35 -16.09
CA LEU A 147 2.85 -16.66 -17.06
C LEU A 147 2.37 -15.22 -17.30
N ALA A 148 1.06 -15.01 -17.43
CA ALA A 148 0.48 -13.68 -17.54
C ALA A 148 0.71 -12.84 -16.27
N ALA A 149 0.55 -13.43 -15.09
CA ALA A 149 0.87 -12.79 -13.82
C ALA A 149 2.34 -12.36 -13.75
N GLN A 150 3.26 -13.19 -14.23
CA GLN A 150 4.67 -12.82 -14.28
C GLN A 150 4.94 -11.68 -15.26
N LEU A 151 4.37 -11.76 -16.47
CA LEU A 151 4.54 -10.75 -17.51
C LEU A 151 4.01 -9.39 -17.06
N SER A 152 2.87 -9.36 -16.36
CA SER A 152 2.28 -8.13 -15.78
C SER A 152 3.15 -7.48 -14.69
N VAL A 153 4.08 -8.22 -14.07
CA VAL A 153 5.06 -7.65 -13.13
C VAL A 153 6.26 -7.06 -13.86
N TRP A 154 6.64 -7.64 -14.99
CA TRP A 154 7.73 -7.14 -15.83
C TRP A 154 7.33 -5.88 -16.60
N LEU A 155 6.09 -5.83 -17.08
CA LEU A 155 5.51 -4.69 -17.78
C LEU A 155 4.81 -3.75 -16.77
N PRO A 156 4.90 -2.42 -16.91
CA PRO A 156 4.17 -1.50 -16.05
C PRO A 156 2.68 -1.63 -16.37
N THR A 157 1.91 -2.21 -15.46
CA THR A 157 0.45 -2.35 -15.58
C THR A 157 -0.18 -2.08 -14.22
N SER A 158 -1.36 -1.47 -14.23
CA SER A 158 -2.10 -1.18 -13.01
C SER A 158 -2.69 -2.45 -12.38
N PRO A 159 -3.08 -2.47 -11.08
CA PRO A 159 -3.57 -3.69 -10.42
C PRO A 159 -4.79 -4.32 -11.10
N ASP A 160 -5.73 -3.49 -11.58
CA ASP A 160 -6.90 -3.97 -12.30
C ASP A 160 -6.52 -4.52 -13.68
N HIS A 161 -5.60 -3.87 -14.40
CA HIS A 161 -5.04 -4.40 -15.65
C HIS A 161 -4.31 -5.72 -15.43
N ARG A 162 -3.60 -5.87 -14.30
CA ARG A 162 -2.95 -7.14 -13.93
C ARG A 162 -3.98 -8.26 -13.76
N ARG A 163 -5.10 -8.00 -13.09
CA ARG A 163 -6.21 -8.98 -12.97
C ARG A 163 -6.73 -9.37 -14.35
N GLN A 164 -6.93 -8.41 -15.24
CA GLN A 164 -7.38 -8.63 -16.62
C GLN A 164 -6.38 -9.49 -17.41
N MET A 165 -5.08 -9.20 -17.31
CA MET A 165 -4.03 -9.98 -17.98
C MET A 165 -3.98 -11.42 -17.45
N ILE A 166 -4.14 -11.63 -16.14
CA ILE A 166 -4.20 -12.98 -15.54
C ILE A 166 -5.40 -13.75 -16.11
N ALA A 167 -6.57 -13.11 -16.21
CA ALA A 167 -7.76 -13.71 -16.81
C ALA A 167 -7.54 -14.04 -18.30
N ALA A 168 -6.91 -13.14 -19.06
CA ALA A 168 -6.53 -13.39 -20.45
C ALA A 168 -5.56 -14.57 -20.60
N GLY A 169 -4.59 -14.69 -19.69
CA GLY A 169 -3.70 -15.86 -19.62
C GLY A 169 -4.41 -17.15 -19.27
N ALA A 170 -5.41 -17.10 -18.39
CA ALA A 170 -6.25 -18.25 -18.07
C ALA A 170 -7.08 -18.69 -19.30
N ALA A 171 -7.70 -17.75 -20.01
CA ALA A 171 -8.42 -18.00 -21.27
C ALA A 171 -7.49 -18.61 -22.33
N ALA A 172 -6.33 -18.00 -22.57
CA ALA A 172 -5.32 -18.50 -23.49
C ALA A 172 -4.82 -19.90 -23.13
N GLY A 173 -4.62 -20.18 -21.84
CA GLY A 173 -4.24 -21.50 -21.34
C GLY A 173 -5.33 -22.55 -21.57
N LEU A 174 -6.61 -22.21 -21.41
CA LEU A 174 -7.72 -23.10 -21.73
C LEU A 174 -7.80 -23.34 -23.24
N ALA A 175 -7.74 -22.27 -24.03
CA ALA A 175 -7.88 -22.27 -25.48
C ALA A 175 -6.74 -23.01 -26.17
N ALA A 176 -5.49 -22.77 -25.80
CA ALA A 176 -4.36 -23.57 -26.27
C ALA A 176 -4.43 -25.02 -25.76
N GLY A 177 -4.98 -25.18 -24.55
CA GLY A 177 -5.31 -26.48 -23.99
C GLY A 177 -6.20 -27.26 -24.93
N PHE A 178 -7.42 -26.80 -25.19
CA PHE A 178 -8.49 -27.49 -25.92
C PHE A 178 -8.53 -27.23 -27.44
N THR A 179 -7.72 -26.30 -27.95
CA THR A 179 -7.85 -25.72 -29.29
C THR A 179 -9.24 -25.09 -29.52
N THR A 180 -9.81 -24.46 -28.49
CA THR A 180 -11.16 -23.87 -28.49
C THR A 180 -11.14 -22.42 -27.97
N PRO A 181 -10.93 -21.41 -28.83
CA PRO A 181 -10.81 -20.02 -28.40
C PRO A 181 -12.07 -19.42 -27.76
N ILE A 182 -13.28 -19.76 -28.24
CA ILE A 182 -14.51 -19.14 -27.73
C ILE A 182 -14.81 -19.69 -26.32
N ALA A 183 -14.69 -21.01 -26.15
CA ALA A 183 -14.78 -21.66 -24.85
C ALA A 183 -13.78 -21.10 -23.82
N GLY A 184 -12.55 -20.75 -24.26
CA GLY A 184 -11.54 -20.11 -23.41
C GLY A 184 -12.04 -18.83 -22.75
N VAL A 185 -12.70 -17.97 -23.53
CA VAL A 185 -13.25 -16.70 -23.07
C VAL A 185 -14.47 -16.92 -22.19
N LEU A 186 -15.40 -17.77 -22.61
CA LEU A 186 -16.61 -18.06 -21.85
C LEU A 186 -16.31 -18.69 -20.49
N PHE A 187 -15.28 -19.54 -20.41
CA PHE A 187 -14.85 -20.10 -19.13
C PHE A 187 -14.40 -19.04 -18.14
N VAL A 188 -13.73 -17.98 -18.63
CA VAL A 188 -13.34 -16.86 -17.77
C VAL A 188 -14.58 -16.16 -17.24
N ILE A 189 -15.56 -15.87 -18.09
CA ILE A 189 -16.79 -15.14 -17.72
C ILE A 189 -17.67 -15.97 -16.79
N GLU A 190 -17.81 -17.25 -17.06
CA GLU A 190 -18.78 -18.12 -16.39
C GLU A 190 -18.22 -18.73 -15.10
N GLU A 191 -16.92 -19.06 -15.03
CA GLU A 191 -16.31 -19.70 -13.84
C GLU A 191 -15.31 -18.82 -13.06
N LEU A 192 -14.51 -18.00 -13.73
CA LEU A 192 -13.37 -17.31 -13.10
C LEU A 192 -13.68 -15.89 -12.64
N MET A 193 -14.46 -15.13 -13.40
CA MET A 193 -14.78 -13.72 -13.18
C MET A 193 -16.22 -13.44 -13.59
N ARG A 194 -17.10 -13.21 -12.60
CA ARG A 194 -18.50 -12.80 -12.87
C ARG A 194 -18.60 -11.33 -13.30
N ASP A 195 -17.73 -10.46 -12.80
CA ASP A 195 -17.65 -9.05 -13.21
C ASP A 195 -16.53 -8.84 -14.23
N VAL A 196 -16.90 -8.87 -15.50
CA VAL A 196 -15.98 -8.64 -16.62
C VAL A 196 -16.16 -7.22 -17.17
N SER A 197 -15.07 -6.44 -17.14
CA SER A 197 -15.01 -5.18 -17.88
C SER A 197 -14.87 -5.44 -19.38
N SER A 198 -15.24 -4.46 -20.21
CA SER A 198 -15.04 -4.52 -21.68
C SER A 198 -13.59 -4.87 -22.04
N MET A 199 -12.61 -4.24 -21.38
CA MET A 199 -11.19 -4.53 -21.57
C MET A 199 -10.81 -5.97 -21.21
N THR A 200 -11.39 -6.53 -20.15
CA THR A 200 -11.13 -7.93 -19.76
C THR A 200 -11.56 -8.87 -20.88
N LEU A 201 -12.74 -8.60 -21.46
CA LEU A 201 -13.29 -9.39 -22.56
C LEU A 201 -12.41 -9.28 -23.81
N GLU A 202 -12.05 -8.06 -24.24
CA GLU A 202 -11.21 -7.82 -25.42
C GLU A 202 -9.85 -8.52 -25.33
N THR A 203 -9.16 -8.34 -24.20
CA THR A 203 -7.83 -8.94 -23.98
C THR A 203 -7.91 -10.46 -23.85
N ALA A 204 -8.95 -11.00 -23.21
CA ALA A 204 -9.19 -12.44 -23.16
C ALA A 204 -9.46 -13.03 -24.55
N ILE A 205 -10.27 -12.36 -25.39
CA ILE A 205 -10.55 -12.79 -26.77
C ILE A 205 -9.25 -12.86 -27.58
N VAL A 206 -8.45 -11.80 -27.57
CA VAL A 206 -7.19 -11.76 -28.33
C VAL A 206 -6.20 -12.81 -27.83
N ALA A 207 -5.98 -12.92 -26.52
CA ALA A 207 -5.06 -13.91 -25.98
C ALA A 207 -5.51 -15.35 -26.25
N SER A 208 -6.83 -15.61 -26.12
CA SER A 208 -7.46 -16.90 -26.38
C SER A 208 -7.34 -17.31 -27.84
N PHE A 209 -7.66 -16.41 -28.77
CA PHE A 209 -7.53 -16.62 -30.21
C PHE A 209 -6.08 -16.91 -30.60
N THR A 210 -5.14 -16.05 -30.19
CA THR A 210 -3.71 -16.26 -30.48
C THR A 210 -3.21 -17.58 -29.90
N GLY A 211 -3.58 -17.89 -28.66
CA GLY A 211 -3.18 -19.14 -28.00
C GLY A 211 -3.69 -20.38 -28.75
N ALA A 212 -4.96 -20.37 -29.17
CA ALA A 212 -5.53 -21.46 -29.95
C ALA A 212 -4.87 -21.60 -31.33
N VAL A 213 -4.71 -20.51 -32.08
CA VAL A 213 -4.12 -20.53 -33.43
C VAL A 213 -2.67 -21.03 -33.40
N VAL A 214 -1.84 -20.49 -32.51
CA VAL A 214 -0.44 -20.93 -32.36
C VAL A 214 -0.38 -22.41 -31.98
N SER A 215 -1.27 -22.84 -31.09
CA SER A 215 -1.41 -24.25 -30.70
C SER A 215 -1.80 -25.15 -31.88
N MET A 216 -2.74 -24.72 -32.73
CA MET A 216 -3.15 -25.45 -33.93
C MET A 216 -2.02 -25.54 -34.97
N MET A 217 -1.34 -24.42 -35.26
CA MET A 217 -0.29 -24.37 -36.27
C MET A 217 0.92 -25.25 -35.91
N LEU A 218 1.32 -25.28 -34.64
CA LEU A 218 2.51 -26.02 -34.21
C LEU A 218 2.25 -27.51 -33.95
N GLN A 219 1.01 -27.91 -33.70
CA GLN A 219 0.70 -29.31 -33.40
C GLN A 219 0.53 -30.19 -34.64
N ASN A 220 0.48 -29.60 -35.85
CA ASN A 220 0.29 -30.33 -37.12
C ASN A 220 -0.77 -31.44 -37.03
N THR A 221 -1.81 -31.23 -36.23
CA THR A 221 -2.86 -32.23 -36.05
C THR A 221 -3.71 -32.20 -37.31
N PRO A 222 -3.80 -33.29 -38.09
CA PRO A 222 -4.94 -33.44 -38.99
C PRO A 222 -6.16 -33.27 -38.10
N SER A 223 -7.00 -32.30 -38.44
CA SER A 223 -8.28 -32.15 -37.77
C SER A 223 -8.93 -33.52 -37.84
N ILE A 224 -9.20 -34.15 -36.69
CA ILE A 224 -10.07 -35.33 -36.61
C ILE A 224 -11.48 -34.81 -36.92
N ILE A 225 -11.67 -34.39 -38.17
CA ILE A 225 -12.96 -34.37 -38.84
C ILE A 225 -13.14 -35.83 -39.21
N THR A 226 -13.39 -36.67 -38.21
CA THR A 226 -14.21 -37.83 -38.49
C THR A 226 -15.51 -37.23 -39.01
N GLU A 227 -15.83 -37.51 -40.27
CA GLU A 227 -17.16 -37.31 -40.83
C GLU A 227 -18.13 -38.11 -39.97
N TYR A 228 -18.55 -37.53 -38.83
CA TYR A 228 -19.62 -38.11 -38.05
C TYR A 228 -20.87 -37.99 -38.92
N ALA A 229 -21.39 -39.16 -39.27
CA ALA A 229 -22.62 -39.34 -40.02
C ALA A 229 -23.72 -38.41 -39.50
N ASN A 230 -24.58 -37.96 -40.43
CA ASN A 230 -25.72 -37.05 -40.21
C ASN A 230 -26.31 -37.10 -38.80
N ILE A 231 -25.85 -36.18 -37.93
CA ILE A 231 -26.47 -35.98 -36.61
C ILE A 231 -27.79 -35.27 -36.86
N SER A 232 -28.90 -35.98 -36.63
CA SER A 232 -30.24 -35.41 -36.63
C SER A 232 -30.79 -35.39 -35.21
N PHE A 233 -31.48 -34.31 -34.88
CA PHE A 233 -32.20 -34.17 -33.61
C PHE A 233 -33.69 -34.26 -33.89
N SER A 234 -34.36 -35.19 -33.23
CA SER A 234 -35.82 -35.37 -33.31
C SER A 234 -36.48 -35.02 -31.98
N ALA A 235 -37.70 -34.48 -32.04
CA ALA A 235 -38.48 -34.15 -30.85
C ALA A 235 -38.81 -35.39 -29.98
N GLN A 236 -38.84 -36.58 -30.58
CA GLN A 236 -39.09 -37.84 -29.87
C GLN A 236 -37.94 -38.23 -28.94
N GLU A 237 -36.72 -37.75 -29.19
CA GLU A 237 -35.52 -38.05 -28.39
C GLU A 237 -35.44 -37.19 -27.11
N ILE A 238 -36.24 -36.12 -27.02
CA ILE A 238 -36.21 -35.14 -25.90
C ILE A 238 -36.29 -35.82 -24.52
N PRO A 239 -37.21 -36.77 -24.24
CA PRO A 239 -37.29 -37.41 -22.93
C PRO A 239 -36.00 -38.16 -22.54
N ILE A 240 -35.34 -38.78 -23.51
CA ILE A 240 -34.11 -39.55 -23.27
C ILE A 240 -32.92 -38.62 -23.06
N TYR A 241 -32.83 -37.51 -23.80
CA TYR A 241 -31.86 -36.45 -23.49
C TYR A 241 -32.10 -35.85 -22.10
N CYS A 242 -33.35 -35.61 -21.70
CA CYS A 242 -33.66 -35.16 -20.34
C CYS A 242 -33.18 -36.19 -19.30
N LEU A 243 -33.40 -37.48 -19.54
CA LEU A 243 -32.89 -38.55 -18.68
C LEU A 243 -31.35 -38.56 -18.61
N LEU A 244 -30.68 -38.41 -19.76
CA LEU A 244 -29.21 -38.30 -19.82
C LEU A 244 -28.71 -37.10 -19.01
N GLY A 245 -29.34 -35.93 -19.18
CA GLY A 245 -29.02 -34.73 -18.42
C GLY A 245 -29.21 -34.92 -16.91
N PHE A 246 -30.33 -35.54 -16.50
CA PHE A 246 -30.60 -35.86 -15.10
C PHE A 246 -29.56 -36.80 -14.51
N LEU A 247 -29.26 -37.91 -15.20
CA LEU A 247 -28.24 -38.88 -14.76
C LEU A 247 -26.85 -38.24 -14.68
N ALA A 248 -26.49 -37.41 -15.67
CA ALA A 248 -25.22 -36.69 -15.69
C ALA A 248 -25.11 -35.69 -14.53
N GLY A 249 -26.17 -34.97 -14.21
CA GLY A 249 -26.22 -34.04 -13.08
C GLY A 249 -26.14 -34.76 -11.73
N LEU A 250 -26.87 -35.88 -11.57
CA LEU A 250 -26.84 -36.71 -10.37
C LEU A 250 -25.45 -37.33 -10.15
N LEU A 251 -24.90 -38.01 -11.15
CA LEU A 251 -23.58 -38.65 -11.07
C LEU A 251 -22.46 -37.63 -10.96
N GLY A 252 -22.57 -36.46 -11.60
CA GLY A 252 -21.63 -35.35 -11.45
C GLY A 252 -21.63 -34.77 -10.03
N SER A 253 -22.81 -34.64 -9.41
CA SER A 253 -22.92 -34.21 -8.01
C SER A 253 -22.33 -35.25 -7.03
N LEU A 254 -22.64 -36.54 -7.23
CA LEU A 254 -22.01 -37.64 -6.49
C LEU A 254 -20.49 -37.63 -6.68
N PHE A 255 -20.02 -37.32 -7.88
CA PHE A 255 -18.60 -37.23 -8.18
C PHE A 255 -17.90 -36.12 -7.39
N ASN A 256 -18.53 -34.94 -7.33
CA ASN A 256 -18.05 -33.81 -6.55
C ASN A 256 -18.01 -34.12 -5.05
N GLN A 257 -19.05 -34.76 -4.52
CA GLN A 257 -19.09 -35.18 -3.11
C GLN A 257 -18.00 -36.22 -2.80
N GLY A 258 -17.79 -37.18 -3.70
CA GLY A 258 -16.72 -38.17 -3.60
C GLY A 258 -15.34 -37.52 -3.55
N ILE A 259 -15.06 -36.53 -4.40
CA ILE A 259 -13.81 -35.76 -4.35
C ILE A 259 -13.63 -35.07 -2.99
N LEU A 260 -14.66 -34.39 -2.49
CA LEU A 260 -14.57 -33.68 -1.21
C LEU A 260 -14.37 -34.66 -0.04
N PHE A 261 -15.07 -35.78 -0.05
CA PHE A 261 -14.93 -36.85 0.94
C PHE A 261 -13.52 -37.46 0.93
N CYS A 262 -13.02 -37.86 -0.25
CA CYS A 262 -11.67 -38.39 -0.40
C CYS A 262 -10.61 -37.37 0.02
N SER A 263 -10.80 -36.08 -0.30
CA SER A 263 -9.91 -35.00 0.13
C SER A 263 -9.89 -34.85 1.65
N GLN A 264 -11.05 -34.90 2.32
CA GLN A 264 -11.13 -34.88 3.79
C GLN A 264 -10.46 -36.09 4.42
N LEU A 265 -10.69 -37.29 3.87
CA LEU A 265 -10.09 -38.53 4.36
C LEU A 265 -8.56 -38.49 4.25
N GLN A 266 -8.04 -38.07 3.10
CA GLN A 266 -6.59 -37.99 2.88
C GLN A 266 -5.92 -36.90 3.71
N ARG A 267 -6.62 -35.81 4.07
CA ARG A 267 -6.09 -34.81 5.01
C ARG A 267 -5.94 -35.33 6.43
N ARG A 268 -6.68 -36.39 6.81
CA ARG A 268 -6.46 -37.07 8.11
C ARG A 268 -5.15 -37.85 8.13
N TRP A 269 -4.63 -38.24 6.97
CA TRP A 269 -3.32 -38.87 6.87
C TRP A 269 -2.24 -37.79 7.05
N ARG A 270 -1.44 -37.88 8.12
CA ARG A 270 -0.33 -36.96 8.42
C ARG A 270 0.90 -37.25 7.54
N LEU A 271 0.70 -37.43 6.23
CA LEU A 271 1.74 -37.70 5.25
C LEU A 271 2.10 -36.42 4.50
N SER A 272 3.36 -36.33 4.07
CA SER A 272 3.82 -35.24 3.20
C SER A 272 3.14 -35.32 1.82
N LEU A 273 3.14 -34.21 1.08
CA LEU A 273 2.51 -34.16 -0.24
C LEU A 273 3.14 -35.18 -1.21
N ALA A 274 4.46 -35.33 -1.16
CA ALA A 274 5.20 -36.34 -1.93
C ALA A 274 4.71 -37.77 -1.71
N TRP A 275 4.60 -38.19 -0.44
CA TRP A 275 4.15 -39.54 -0.09
C TRP A 275 2.70 -39.78 -0.50
N ARG A 276 1.81 -38.81 -0.25
CA ARG A 276 0.40 -38.94 -0.60
C ARG A 276 0.21 -39.16 -2.11
N ILE A 277 0.89 -38.36 -2.93
CA ILE A 277 0.82 -38.48 -4.39
C ILE A 277 1.47 -39.79 -4.85
N GLY A 278 2.64 -40.16 -4.32
CA GLY A 278 3.32 -41.42 -4.66
C GLY A 278 2.46 -42.65 -4.38
N LEU A 279 1.84 -42.75 -3.19
CA LEU A 279 0.98 -43.88 -2.82
C LEU A 279 -0.28 -43.96 -3.68
N VAL A 280 -0.91 -42.82 -3.99
CA VAL A 280 -2.09 -42.78 -4.86
C VAL A 280 -1.74 -43.19 -6.29
N SER A 281 -0.59 -42.75 -6.81
CA SER A 281 -0.09 -43.20 -8.10
C SER A 281 0.26 -44.69 -8.14
N CYS A 282 0.82 -45.23 -7.05
CA CYS A 282 1.06 -46.67 -6.90
C CYS A 282 -0.24 -47.47 -6.95
N LEU A 283 -1.26 -47.03 -6.19
CA LEU A 283 -2.58 -47.65 -6.17
C LEU A 283 -3.23 -47.61 -7.55
N SER A 284 -3.20 -46.45 -8.21
CA SER A 284 -3.73 -46.30 -9.58
C SER A 284 -3.01 -47.21 -10.57
N GLY A 285 -1.68 -47.29 -10.50
CA GLY A 285 -0.89 -48.18 -11.34
C GLY A 285 -1.20 -49.66 -11.10
N THR A 286 -1.47 -50.04 -9.85
CA THR A 286 -1.88 -51.39 -9.47
C THR A 286 -3.23 -51.75 -10.07
N VAL A 287 -4.24 -50.88 -9.90
CA VAL A 287 -5.57 -51.10 -10.49
C VAL A 287 -5.49 -51.23 -12.01
N VAL A 288 -4.74 -50.35 -12.69
CA VAL A 288 -4.56 -50.41 -14.15
C VAL A 288 -3.80 -51.66 -14.60
N ALA A 289 -2.89 -52.21 -13.80
CA ALA A 289 -2.18 -53.45 -14.13
C ALA A 289 -3.12 -54.67 -14.20
N PHE A 290 -4.19 -54.70 -13.40
CA PHE A 290 -5.22 -55.76 -13.42
C PHE A 290 -6.28 -55.58 -14.52
N LEU A 291 -6.33 -54.41 -15.17
CA LEU A 291 -7.29 -54.11 -16.22
C LEU A 291 -6.78 -54.56 -17.60
N PRO A 292 -7.67 -54.67 -18.60
CA PRO A 292 -7.29 -54.99 -19.97
C PRO A 292 -6.21 -54.07 -20.54
N ASP A 293 -5.41 -54.59 -21.47
CA ASP A 293 -4.21 -53.93 -22.00
C ASP A 293 -4.46 -52.52 -22.56
N PHE A 294 -5.65 -52.26 -23.10
CA PHE A 294 -6.01 -50.95 -23.61
C PHE A 294 -6.07 -49.85 -22.52
N PHE A 295 -6.25 -50.19 -21.23
CA PHE A 295 -6.17 -49.24 -20.12
C PHE A 295 -4.74 -48.77 -19.82
N ARG A 296 -3.72 -49.49 -20.31
CA ARG A 296 -2.31 -49.16 -20.05
C ARG A 296 -1.89 -47.90 -20.79
N ASP A 297 -2.53 -47.59 -21.92
CA ASP A 297 -2.40 -46.31 -22.63
C ASP A 297 -3.58 -45.38 -22.32
N ASN A 298 -3.44 -44.58 -21.25
CA ASN A 298 -4.45 -43.59 -20.86
C ASN A 298 -4.71 -42.52 -21.93
N THR A 299 -3.73 -42.20 -22.77
CA THR A 299 -3.88 -41.19 -23.82
C THR A 299 -4.69 -41.74 -24.98
N GLY A 300 -4.29 -42.88 -25.53
CA GLY A 300 -5.04 -43.57 -26.57
C GLY A 300 -6.44 -43.96 -26.12
N LEU A 301 -6.61 -44.50 -24.90
CA LEU A 301 -7.93 -44.87 -24.37
C LEU A 301 -8.91 -43.69 -24.33
N ARG A 302 -8.44 -42.48 -23.98
CA ARG A 302 -9.30 -41.30 -23.98
C ARG A 302 -9.72 -40.91 -25.38
N GLU A 303 -8.83 -41.03 -26.37
CA GLU A 303 -9.16 -40.76 -27.76
C GLU A 303 -10.20 -41.77 -28.28
N PHE A 304 -10.04 -43.07 -27.98
CA PHE A 304 -11.03 -44.11 -28.32
C PHE A 304 -12.38 -43.92 -27.63
N LEU A 305 -12.41 -43.56 -26.34
CA LEU A 305 -13.65 -43.30 -25.60
C LEU A 305 -14.37 -42.03 -26.06
N LEU A 306 -13.64 -41.07 -26.63
CA LEU A 306 -14.22 -39.89 -27.25
C LEU A 306 -14.71 -40.17 -28.68
N ALA A 307 -14.08 -41.13 -29.37
CA ALA A 307 -14.51 -41.59 -30.69
C ALA A 307 -15.73 -42.53 -30.66
N GLY A 308 -16.02 -43.15 -29.51
CA GLY A 308 -17.16 -44.07 -29.36
C GLY A 308 -16.94 -45.44 -30.01
N GLU A 309 -15.70 -45.86 -30.23
CA GLU A 309 -15.38 -47.10 -30.95
C GLU A 309 -15.33 -48.36 -30.05
N LEU A 310 -15.53 -48.19 -28.73
CA LEU A 310 -15.42 -49.27 -27.75
C LEU A 310 -16.76 -50.00 -27.55
N SER A 311 -16.68 -51.33 -27.35
CA SER A 311 -17.85 -52.12 -26.94
C SER A 311 -18.47 -51.60 -25.64
N TRP A 312 -19.80 -51.69 -25.50
CA TRP A 312 -20.52 -51.21 -24.32
C TRP A 312 -20.01 -51.77 -22.99
N GLN A 313 -19.51 -53.02 -22.93
CA GLN A 313 -18.94 -53.59 -21.70
C GLN A 313 -17.67 -52.85 -21.28
N ASN A 314 -16.77 -52.61 -22.24
CA ASN A 314 -15.52 -51.90 -22.00
C ASN A 314 -15.77 -50.43 -21.66
N THR A 315 -16.76 -49.79 -22.28
CA THR A 315 -17.16 -48.41 -21.95
C THR A 315 -17.75 -48.30 -20.54
N ALA A 316 -18.58 -49.25 -20.12
CA ALA A 316 -19.10 -49.30 -18.75
C ALA A 316 -17.99 -49.53 -17.72
N LEU A 317 -17.07 -50.46 -18.00
CA LEU A 317 -15.89 -50.69 -17.16
C LEU A 317 -15.01 -49.43 -17.08
N ALA A 318 -14.76 -48.77 -18.20
CA ALA A 318 -13.99 -47.54 -18.25
C ALA A 318 -14.64 -46.41 -17.46
N PHE A 319 -15.97 -46.25 -17.55
CA PHE A 319 -16.72 -45.28 -16.76
C PHE A 319 -16.48 -45.51 -15.27
N VAL A 320 -16.72 -46.73 -14.76
CA VAL A 320 -16.58 -47.06 -13.34
C VAL A 320 -15.15 -46.84 -12.86
N VAL A 321 -14.17 -47.36 -13.60
CA VAL A 321 -12.75 -47.24 -13.23
C VAL A 321 -12.31 -45.77 -13.22
N TYR A 322 -12.59 -45.01 -14.28
CA TYR A 322 -12.19 -43.59 -14.35
C TYR A 322 -12.93 -42.75 -13.31
N PHE A 323 -14.19 -43.08 -13.00
CA PHE A 323 -14.97 -42.38 -11.98
C PHE A 323 -14.28 -42.46 -10.62
N PHE A 324 -13.91 -43.67 -10.16
CA PHE A 324 -13.25 -43.83 -8.86
C PHE A 324 -11.78 -43.42 -8.86
N LEU A 325 -10.99 -43.81 -9.88
CA LEU A 325 -9.57 -43.46 -9.94
C LEU A 325 -9.36 -41.96 -10.02
N THR A 326 -10.21 -41.22 -10.75
CA THR A 326 -10.10 -39.76 -10.85
C THR A 326 -10.41 -39.09 -9.50
N MET A 327 -11.39 -39.57 -8.73
CA MET A 327 -11.67 -39.05 -7.38
C MET A 327 -10.47 -39.15 -6.45
N ILE A 328 -9.90 -40.35 -6.36
CA ILE A 328 -8.77 -40.65 -5.47
C ILE A 328 -7.53 -39.86 -5.92
N SER A 329 -7.28 -39.84 -7.24
CA SER A 329 -6.18 -39.12 -7.87
C SER A 329 -6.24 -37.62 -7.64
N TYR A 330 -7.40 -36.99 -7.85
CA TYR A 330 -7.53 -35.54 -7.71
C TYR A 330 -7.41 -35.09 -6.25
N SER A 331 -7.95 -35.90 -5.33
CA SER A 331 -7.89 -35.64 -3.89
C SER A 331 -6.46 -35.63 -3.34
N SER A 332 -5.53 -36.34 -3.99
CA SER A 332 -4.12 -36.41 -3.58
C SER A 332 -3.38 -35.06 -3.65
N GLY A 333 -3.96 -34.06 -4.33
CA GLY A 333 -3.29 -32.79 -4.60
C GLY A 333 -2.24 -32.88 -5.70
N ALA A 334 -2.20 -33.99 -6.44
CA ALA A 334 -1.35 -34.13 -7.62
C ALA A 334 -1.63 -33.02 -8.65
N PRO A 335 -0.60 -32.48 -9.32
CA PRO A 335 -0.76 -31.50 -10.38
C PRO A 335 -1.50 -32.09 -11.59
N GLY A 336 -2.82 -31.95 -11.62
CA GLY A 336 -3.69 -32.47 -12.68
C GLY A 336 -5.14 -31.99 -12.54
N GLY A 337 -5.86 -31.92 -13.66
CA GLY A 337 -7.19 -31.33 -13.77
C GLY A 337 -8.34 -32.31 -13.95
N LEU A 338 -9.56 -31.83 -13.74
CA LEU A 338 -10.81 -32.61 -13.89
C LEU A 338 -11.51 -32.41 -15.23
N LEU A 339 -11.18 -31.35 -15.98
CA LEU A 339 -11.91 -30.99 -17.21
C LEU A 339 -11.95 -32.14 -18.23
N ALA A 340 -10.79 -32.76 -18.53
CA ALA A 340 -10.75 -33.87 -19.50
C ALA A 340 -11.39 -35.16 -18.97
N PRO A 341 -11.12 -35.62 -17.73
CA PRO A 341 -11.86 -36.75 -17.15
C PRO A 341 -13.38 -36.57 -17.13
N ALA A 342 -13.88 -35.36 -16.85
CA ALA A 342 -15.32 -35.09 -16.86
C ALA A 342 -15.94 -35.24 -18.25
N LEU A 343 -15.26 -34.76 -19.30
CA LEU A 343 -15.70 -34.97 -20.68
C LEU A 343 -15.72 -36.46 -21.05
N VAL A 344 -14.68 -37.22 -20.67
CA VAL A 344 -14.58 -38.65 -20.95
C VAL A 344 -15.65 -39.45 -20.21
N LEU A 345 -15.90 -39.14 -18.93
CA LEU A 345 -16.99 -39.78 -18.18
C LEU A 345 -18.36 -39.45 -18.79
N GLY A 346 -18.52 -38.22 -19.28
CA GLY A 346 -19.71 -37.81 -20.01
C GLY A 346 -19.89 -38.53 -21.34
N SER A 347 -18.82 -38.72 -22.13
CA SER A 347 -18.89 -39.49 -23.37
C SER A 347 -19.29 -40.93 -23.11
N CYS A 348 -18.72 -41.57 -22.07
CA CYS A 348 -19.09 -42.91 -21.68
C CYS A 348 -20.56 -43.02 -21.27
N LEU A 349 -21.05 -42.08 -20.44
CA LEU A 349 -22.45 -42.05 -20.01
C LEU A 349 -23.39 -41.84 -21.20
N GLY A 350 -23.06 -40.89 -22.08
CA GLY A 350 -23.81 -40.61 -23.30
C GLY A 350 -23.86 -41.80 -24.25
N PHE A 351 -22.73 -42.47 -24.48
CA PHE A 351 -22.62 -43.69 -25.28
C PHE A 351 -23.51 -44.81 -24.72
N LEU A 352 -23.47 -45.05 -23.41
CA LEU A 352 -24.28 -46.09 -22.77
C LEU A 352 -25.78 -45.80 -22.87
N VAL A 353 -26.19 -44.54 -22.66
CA VAL A 353 -27.61 -44.14 -22.79
C VAL A 353 -28.07 -44.17 -24.24
N GLY A 354 -27.24 -43.71 -25.18
CA GLY A 354 -27.50 -43.76 -26.62
C GLY A 354 -27.67 -45.19 -27.12
N GLY A 355 -26.79 -46.11 -26.73
CA GLY A 355 -26.91 -47.53 -27.08
C GLY A 355 -28.19 -48.20 -26.53
N ILE A 356 -28.69 -47.76 -25.37
CA ILE A 356 -30.00 -48.22 -24.84
C ILE A 356 -31.13 -47.70 -25.72
N GLU A 357 -31.10 -46.41 -26.07
CA GLU A 357 -32.12 -45.79 -26.91
C GLU A 357 -32.21 -46.43 -28.29
N THR A 358 -31.06 -46.63 -28.95
CA THR A 358 -31.01 -47.22 -30.29
C THR A 358 -31.56 -48.64 -30.28
N LYS A 359 -31.36 -49.38 -29.18
CA LYS A 359 -31.91 -50.73 -28.98
C LYS A 359 -33.41 -50.74 -28.65
N MET A 360 -33.94 -49.72 -27.97
CA MET A 360 -35.35 -49.66 -27.57
C MET A 360 -36.26 -49.04 -28.63
N MET A 361 -35.82 -47.98 -29.30
CA MET A 361 -36.65 -47.19 -30.22
C MET A 361 -36.29 -47.36 -31.70
N GLY A 362 -35.10 -47.86 -32.03
CA GLY A 362 -34.68 -48.13 -33.43
C GLY A 362 -34.43 -46.88 -34.29
N PHE A 363 -34.53 -45.69 -33.70
CA PHE A 363 -34.21 -44.38 -34.29
C PHE A 363 -33.34 -43.63 -33.29
N GLY A 364 -32.34 -42.87 -33.76
CA GLY A 364 -31.40 -42.12 -32.92
C GLY A 364 -29.96 -42.25 -33.41
N SER A 365 -29.11 -41.27 -33.11
CA SER A 365 -27.67 -41.32 -33.45
C SER A 365 -26.83 -41.41 -32.18
N GLU A 366 -26.23 -42.57 -31.94
CA GLU A 366 -25.32 -42.84 -30.81
C GLU A 366 -24.21 -41.75 -30.63
N PRO A 367 -23.62 -41.18 -31.70
CA PRO A 367 -22.71 -40.04 -31.57
C PRO A 367 -23.34 -38.81 -30.94
N SER A 368 -24.62 -38.51 -31.22
CA SER A 368 -25.30 -37.34 -30.64
C SER A 368 -25.42 -37.44 -29.12
N TYR A 369 -25.82 -38.60 -28.61
CA TYR A 369 -25.90 -38.86 -27.17
C TYR A 369 -24.54 -38.84 -26.50
N THR A 370 -23.50 -39.38 -27.15
CA THR A 370 -22.12 -39.34 -26.66
C THR A 370 -21.65 -37.90 -26.46
N LEU A 371 -21.86 -37.05 -27.46
CA LEU A 371 -21.49 -35.63 -27.43
C LEU A 371 -22.32 -34.83 -26.42
N ALA A 372 -23.64 -35.06 -26.38
CA ALA A 372 -24.52 -34.46 -25.38
C ALA A 372 -24.10 -34.84 -23.95
N GLY A 373 -23.76 -36.11 -23.73
CA GLY A 373 -23.28 -36.65 -22.46
C GLY A 373 -21.98 -36.00 -22.00
N MET A 374 -21.03 -35.74 -22.92
CA MET A 374 -19.79 -35.00 -22.61
C MET A 374 -20.09 -33.65 -21.97
N GLY A 375 -20.95 -32.85 -22.60
CA GLY A 375 -21.34 -31.53 -22.10
C GLY A 375 -22.13 -31.62 -20.79
N ALA A 376 -23.07 -32.57 -20.71
CA ALA A 376 -23.93 -32.73 -19.54
C ALA A 376 -23.16 -33.12 -18.28
N PHE A 377 -22.27 -34.12 -18.35
CA PHE A 377 -21.50 -34.54 -17.17
C PHE A 377 -20.47 -33.48 -16.76
N PHE A 378 -19.82 -32.85 -17.74
CA PHE A 378 -18.96 -31.70 -17.49
C PHE A 378 -19.70 -30.57 -16.75
N THR A 379 -20.92 -30.27 -17.18
CA THR A 379 -21.79 -29.28 -16.54
C THR A 379 -22.13 -29.67 -15.10
N GLY A 380 -22.45 -30.95 -14.85
CA GLY A 380 -22.76 -31.43 -13.49
C GLY A 380 -21.57 -31.34 -12.53
N VAL A 381 -20.34 -31.52 -13.03
CA VAL A 381 -19.11 -31.42 -12.25
C VAL A 381 -18.69 -29.96 -12.05
N VAL A 382 -18.56 -29.19 -13.13
CA VAL A 382 -17.92 -27.87 -13.11
C VAL A 382 -18.90 -26.73 -12.86
N ARG A 383 -20.17 -26.88 -13.25
CA ARG A 383 -21.26 -25.88 -13.14
C ARG A 383 -21.17 -24.71 -14.12
N VAL A 384 -20.76 -25.03 -15.34
CA VAL A 384 -20.45 -24.05 -16.38
C VAL A 384 -21.09 -24.52 -17.72
N PRO A 385 -22.44 -24.48 -17.82
CA PRO A 385 -23.17 -25.04 -18.95
C PRO A 385 -22.84 -24.40 -20.31
N VAL A 386 -22.71 -23.08 -20.40
CA VAL A 386 -22.49 -22.39 -21.68
C VAL A 386 -21.12 -22.75 -22.23
N THR A 387 -20.09 -22.72 -21.40
CA THR A 387 -18.75 -23.15 -21.77
C THR A 387 -18.72 -24.62 -22.16
N ALA A 388 -19.46 -25.50 -21.46
CA ALA A 388 -19.51 -26.93 -21.81
C ALA A 388 -20.04 -27.15 -23.23
N ILE A 389 -21.14 -26.47 -23.59
CA ILE A 389 -21.75 -26.51 -24.92
C ILE A 389 -20.73 -26.05 -25.96
N VAL A 390 -20.07 -24.92 -25.72
CA VAL A 390 -19.10 -24.34 -26.67
C VAL A 390 -17.83 -25.18 -26.80
N ILE A 391 -17.33 -25.80 -25.72
CA ILE A 391 -16.20 -26.75 -25.80
C ILE A 391 -16.55 -27.91 -26.74
N VAL A 392 -17.69 -28.57 -26.52
CA VAL A 392 -18.08 -29.74 -27.33
C VAL A 392 -18.35 -29.33 -28.78
N PHE A 393 -19.03 -28.20 -28.98
CA PHE A 393 -19.28 -27.63 -30.30
C PHE A 393 -17.97 -27.31 -31.05
N GLU A 394 -17.02 -26.59 -30.45
CA GLU A 394 -15.79 -26.20 -31.14
C GLU A 394 -14.88 -27.39 -31.45
N LEU A 395 -14.89 -28.44 -30.61
CA LEU A 395 -14.13 -29.66 -30.85
C LEU A 395 -14.65 -30.44 -32.06
N HIS A 396 -15.97 -30.48 -32.29
CA HIS A 396 -16.60 -31.30 -33.33
C HIS A 396 -17.07 -30.51 -34.55
N ARG A 397 -17.22 -29.18 -34.43
CA ARG A 397 -17.65 -28.24 -35.47
C ARG A 397 -18.96 -28.60 -36.17
N ASN A 398 -19.87 -29.25 -35.45
CA ASN A 398 -21.20 -29.59 -35.94
C ASN A 398 -22.25 -28.75 -35.20
N PHE A 399 -23.08 -28.00 -35.92
CA PHE A 399 -24.13 -27.18 -35.32
C PHE A 399 -25.34 -27.99 -34.84
N ASN A 400 -25.58 -29.18 -35.40
CA ASN A 400 -26.76 -29.99 -35.08
C ASN A 400 -26.74 -30.53 -33.64
N ILE A 401 -25.57 -30.64 -33.01
CA ILE A 401 -25.43 -31.10 -31.62
C ILE A 401 -25.76 -30.00 -30.59
N VAL A 402 -25.84 -28.74 -30.99
CA VAL A 402 -25.98 -27.60 -30.06
C VAL A 402 -27.31 -27.68 -29.29
N LEU A 403 -28.42 -28.02 -29.96
CA LEU A 403 -29.73 -28.16 -29.32
C LEU A 403 -29.77 -29.30 -28.27
N PRO A 404 -29.39 -30.55 -28.60
CA PRO A 404 -29.25 -31.62 -27.61
C PRO A 404 -28.33 -31.25 -26.44
N LEU A 405 -27.19 -30.59 -26.74
CA LEU A 405 -26.25 -30.12 -25.72
C LEU A 405 -26.89 -29.11 -24.77
N MET A 406 -27.59 -28.11 -25.29
CA MET A 406 -28.28 -27.10 -24.49
C MET A 406 -29.29 -27.74 -23.54
N LEU A 407 -30.12 -28.67 -24.05
CA LEU A 407 -31.11 -29.39 -23.26
C LEU A 407 -30.45 -30.22 -22.14
N THR A 408 -29.50 -31.07 -22.49
CA THR A 408 -28.85 -31.97 -21.54
C THR A 408 -28.01 -31.22 -20.49
N CYS A 409 -27.30 -30.15 -20.89
CA CYS A 409 -26.53 -29.30 -19.97
C CYS A 409 -27.46 -28.53 -19.03
N ALA A 410 -28.59 -27.99 -19.52
CA ALA A 410 -29.55 -27.29 -18.66
C ALA A 410 -30.15 -28.22 -17.60
N VAL A 411 -30.59 -29.42 -17.99
CA VAL A 411 -31.15 -30.41 -17.04
C VAL A 411 -30.07 -30.88 -16.06
N SER A 412 -28.85 -31.13 -16.52
CA SER A 412 -27.72 -31.51 -15.66
C SER A 412 -27.38 -30.42 -14.65
N TYR A 413 -27.37 -29.15 -15.09
CA TYR A 413 -27.14 -28.00 -14.21
C TYR A 413 -28.21 -27.90 -13.12
N ILE A 414 -29.49 -27.93 -13.49
CA ILE A 414 -30.63 -27.85 -12.55
C ILE A 414 -30.55 -29.01 -11.53
N THR A 415 -30.33 -30.22 -12.03
CA THR A 415 -30.26 -31.42 -11.18
C THR A 415 -29.12 -31.31 -10.18
N ALA A 416 -27.92 -30.96 -10.65
CA ALA A 416 -26.77 -30.85 -9.78
C ALA A 416 -26.94 -29.68 -8.78
N GLU A 417 -27.52 -28.55 -9.18
CA GLU A 417 -27.69 -27.35 -8.34
C GLU A 417 -28.68 -27.61 -7.21
N SER A 418 -29.71 -28.41 -7.47
CA SER A 418 -30.67 -28.85 -6.46
C SER A 418 -30.06 -29.71 -5.37
N ILE A 419 -29.01 -30.49 -5.68
CA ILE A 419 -28.37 -31.40 -4.72
C ILE A 419 -27.34 -30.67 -3.87
N ARG A 420 -26.47 -29.88 -4.51
CA ARG A 420 -25.42 -29.10 -3.81
C ARG A 420 -25.15 -27.82 -4.60
N PRO A 421 -25.50 -26.64 -4.04
CA PRO A 421 -25.34 -25.38 -4.76
C PRO A 421 -23.87 -24.97 -4.89
N GLY A 422 -23.55 -24.26 -5.98
CA GLY A 422 -22.22 -23.71 -6.27
C GLY A 422 -21.23 -24.67 -6.94
N SER A 423 -20.19 -24.10 -7.56
CA SER A 423 -19.20 -24.88 -8.34
C SER A 423 -18.25 -25.71 -7.46
N LEU A 424 -17.77 -26.84 -7.99
CA LEU A 424 -16.77 -27.68 -7.29
C LEU A 424 -15.54 -26.87 -6.85
N TYR A 425 -15.08 -25.93 -7.68
CA TYR A 425 -13.92 -25.11 -7.37
C TYR A 425 -14.15 -24.20 -6.17
N GLN A 426 -15.37 -23.69 -5.97
CA GLN A 426 -15.74 -22.94 -4.77
C GLN A 426 -15.72 -23.82 -3.51
N HIS A 427 -16.24 -25.06 -3.60
CA HIS A 427 -16.18 -26.03 -2.51
C HIS A 427 -14.74 -26.44 -2.17
N LEU A 428 -13.85 -26.54 -3.16
CA LEU A 428 -12.43 -26.83 -2.94
C LEU A 428 -11.70 -25.66 -2.26
N LEU A 429 -12.01 -24.42 -2.62
CA LEU A 429 -11.47 -23.23 -1.96
C LEU A 429 -11.92 -23.13 -0.50
N SER A 430 -13.22 -23.24 -0.24
CA SER A 430 -13.76 -23.23 1.12
C SER A 430 -13.19 -24.37 1.97
N ALA A 431 -13.05 -25.57 1.39
CA ALA A 431 -12.37 -26.67 2.07
C ALA A 431 -10.90 -26.37 2.38
N SER A 432 -10.21 -25.53 1.60
CA SER A 432 -8.84 -25.07 1.89
C SER A 432 -8.75 -23.89 2.88
N GLY A 433 -9.89 -23.43 3.42
CA GLY A 433 -9.96 -22.27 4.33
C GLY A 433 -10.00 -20.93 3.61
N ILE A 434 -10.14 -20.92 2.28
CA ILE A 434 -10.28 -19.72 1.46
C ILE A 434 -11.77 -19.50 1.21
N ILE A 435 -12.36 -18.55 1.93
CA ILE A 435 -13.76 -18.15 1.75
C ILE A 435 -13.75 -16.94 0.83
N LEU A 436 -14.25 -17.10 -0.39
CA LEU A 436 -14.53 -15.97 -1.26
C LEU A 436 -15.89 -15.42 -0.86
N ASN A 437 -15.91 -14.23 -0.24
CA ASN A 437 -17.15 -13.52 0.00
C ASN A 437 -17.62 -12.95 -1.35
N GLU A 438 -18.63 -13.59 -1.93
CA GLU A 438 -19.22 -13.18 -3.22
C GLU A 438 -20.01 -11.87 -3.10
N GLU A 439 -20.32 -11.44 -1.87
CA GLU A 439 -21.08 -10.22 -1.57
C GLU A 439 -20.17 -9.15 -0.96
N THR A 440 -19.64 -8.24 -1.79
CA THR A 440 -19.54 -6.77 -1.60
C THR A 440 -18.39 -6.17 -2.42
N PRO A 441 -18.64 -5.77 -3.69
CA PRO A 441 -17.82 -4.72 -4.31
C PRO A 441 -17.95 -3.36 -3.58
N ALA A 442 -18.82 -3.24 -2.57
CA ALA A 442 -19.08 -2.03 -1.81
C ALA A 442 -17.91 -1.55 -0.92
N ASN A 443 -16.94 -2.41 -0.59
CA ASN A 443 -15.87 -2.06 0.36
C ASN A 443 -14.48 -1.88 -0.28
N ASP A 444 -14.34 -1.97 -1.61
CA ASP A 444 -13.06 -1.66 -2.25
C ASP A 444 -12.95 -0.16 -2.55
N VAL A 445 -12.79 0.61 -1.46
CA VAL A 445 -12.65 2.07 -1.43
C VAL A 445 -11.66 2.58 -2.46
N LEU A 446 -10.57 1.85 -2.61
CA LEU A 446 -9.46 2.20 -3.51
C LEU A 446 -9.85 2.05 -4.99
N ALA A 447 -10.85 1.23 -5.31
CA ALA A 447 -11.35 1.05 -6.66
C ALA A 447 -12.43 2.09 -7.04
N HIS A 448 -13.17 2.61 -6.07
CA HIS A 448 -14.29 3.55 -6.32
C HIS A 448 -13.92 5.02 -6.21
N LEU A 449 -12.91 5.35 -5.40
CA LEU A 449 -12.42 6.73 -5.28
C LEU A 449 -11.36 7.02 -6.33
N SER A 450 -11.38 8.25 -6.84
CA SER A 450 -10.41 8.76 -7.80
C SER A 450 -9.34 9.61 -7.11
N ALA A 451 -8.25 9.88 -7.83
CA ALA A 451 -7.20 10.79 -7.38
C ALA A 451 -7.77 12.18 -7.03
N MET A 452 -8.77 12.67 -7.78
CA MET A 452 -9.42 13.95 -7.54
C MET A 452 -10.18 14.02 -6.20
N ASP A 453 -10.72 12.90 -5.73
CA ASP A 453 -11.50 12.85 -4.49
C ASP A 453 -10.63 12.95 -3.23
N VAL A 454 -9.33 12.64 -3.36
CA VAL A 454 -8.39 12.51 -2.22
C VAL A 454 -7.20 13.47 -2.31
N MET A 455 -6.84 13.95 -3.51
CA MET A 455 -5.67 14.81 -3.69
C MET A 455 -5.78 16.13 -2.91
N GLN A 456 -4.62 16.69 -2.56
CA GLN A 456 -4.51 18.06 -2.09
C GLN A 456 -4.47 19.00 -3.30
N SER A 457 -5.52 19.82 -3.46
CA SER A 457 -5.63 20.77 -4.59
C SER A 457 -4.82 22.05 -4.37
N GLN A 458 -4.61 22.46 -3.11
CA GLN A 458 -3.74 23.59 -2.78
C GLN A 458 -2.30 23.09 -2.64
N VAL A 459 -1.55 23.20 -3.74
CA VAL A 459 -0.18 22.70 -3.80
C VAL A 459 0.81 23.86 -3.74
N GLU A 460 1.78 23.79 -2.83
CA GLU A 460 2.91 24.71 -2.81
C GLU A 460 3.83 24.39 -4.01
N ILE A 461 3.88 25.32 -4.97
CA ILE A 461 4.58 25.18 -6.25
C ILE A 461 5.83 26.07 -6.30
N LEU A 462 6.84 25.63 -7.04
CA LEU A 462 8.06 26.41 -7.28
C LEU A 462 8.20 26.83 -8.75
N PRO A 463 8.56 28.09 -9.05
CA PRO A 463 8.93 28.51 -10.40
C PRO A 463 10.22 27.82 -10.87
N ALA A 464 10.31 27.53 -12.17
CA ALA A 464 11.47 26.83 -12.74
C ALA A 464 12.75 27.69 -12.78
N ASP A 465 12.60 29.00 -12.83
CA ASP A 465 13.66 30.00 -12.85
C ASP A 465 14.17 30.39 -11.45
N LEU A 466 13.57 29.85 -10.38
CA LEU A 466 13.93 30.19 -9.01
C LEU A 466 15.38 29.72 -8.68
N PRO A 467 16.24 30.58 -8.10
CA PRO A 467 17.60 30.19 -7.72
C PRO A 467 17.60 29.22 -6.52
N LEU A 468 18.52 28.25 -6.53
CA LEU A 468 18.60 27.20 -5.52
C LEU A 468 18.69 27.75 -4.09
N GLY A 469 19.40 28.86 -3.89
CA GLY A 469 19.49 29.53 -2.59
C GLY A 469 18.13 29.93 -2.01
N GLU A 470 17.17 30.35 -2.83
CA GLU A 470 15.81 30.66 -2.40
C GLU A 470 14.96 29.40 -2.21
N VAL A 471 15.13 28.39 -3.07
CA VAL A 471 14.47 27.09 -2.93
C VAL A 471 14.78 26.46 -1.57
N VAL A 472 16.03 26.51 -1.12
CA VAL A 472 16.45 26.01 0.20
C VAL A 472 15.78 26.80 1.32
N LYS A 473 15.65 28.13 1.19
CA LYS A 473 14.94 28.96 2.17
C LYS A 473 13.46 28.57 2.25
N ILE A 474 12.78 28.41 1.11
CA ILE A 474 11.36 27.99 1.06
C ILE A 474 11.21 26.62 1.71
N MET A 475 12.05 25.64 1.34
CA MET A 475 11.97 24.29 1.91
C MET A 475 12.29 24.26 3.41
N SER A 476 13.15 25.15 3.92
CA SER A 476 13.42 25.24 5.37
C SER A 476 12.23 25.77 6.18
N ARG A 477 11.33 26.53 5.53
CA ARG A 477 10.15 27.13 6.15
C ARG A 477 8.90 26.26 5.99
N SER A 478 8.82 25.49 4.90
CA SER A 478 7.70 24.61 4.59
C SER A 478 7.79 23.27 5.33
N HIS A 479 6.63 22.70 5.66
CA HIS A 479 6.54 21.32 6.19
C HIS A 479 6.64 20.26 5.09
N HIS A 480 6.66 20.66 3.81
CA HIS A 480 6.72 19.76 2.68
C HIS A 480 8.17 19.45 2.27
N ARG A 481 8.47 18.17 2.04
CA ARG A 481 9.80 17.68 1.63
C ARG A 481 9.96 17.56 0.11
N GLY A 482 9.17 18.31 -0.64
CA GLY A 482 9.36 18.47 -2.08
C GLY A 482 8.13 18.99 -2.78
N PHE A 483 8.41 19.65 -3.90
CA PHE A 483 7.54 20.63 -4.52
C PHE A 483 7.47 20.36 -6.02
N PRO A 484 6.28 20.44 -6.62
CA PRO A 484 6.15 20.49 -8.07
C PRO A 484 6.79 21.78 -8.60
N VAL A 485 7.57 21.65 -9.67
CA VAL A 485 8.16 22.77 -10.38
C VAL A 485 7.32 23.06 -11.61
N VAL A 486 6.81 24.27 -11.69
CA VAL A 486 5.85 24.68 -12.72
C VAL A 486 6.33 25.90 -13.49
N ASP A 487 5.88 26.00 -14.73
CA ASP A 487 6.05 27.18 -15.58
C ASP A 487 4.71 27.45 -16.28
N GLN A 488 4.19 28.68 -16.13
CA GLN A 488 2.88 29.08 -16.67
C GLN A 488 1.74 28.07 -16.34
N GLY A 489 1.76 27.50 -15.13
CA GLY A 489 0.77 26.51 -14.68
C GLY A 489 0.94 25.10 -15.24
N ARG A 490 1.94 24.86 -16.10
CA ARG A 490 2.31 23.53 -16.59
C ARG A 490 3.37 22.90 -15.70
N LEU A 491 3.21 21.60 -15.44
CA LEU A 491 4.18 20.85 -14.64
C LEU A 491 5.43 20.53 -15.48
N LEU A 492 6.58 21.04 -15.07
CA LEU A 492 7.87 20.76 -15.71
C LEU A 492 8.67 19.69 -14.97
N GLY A 493 8.62 19.70 -13.64
CA GLY A 493 9.48 18.88 -12.80
C GLY A 493 8.94 18.68 -11.38
N ILE A 494 9.72 17.93 -10.59
CA ILE A 494 9.54 17.88 -9.14
C ILE A 494 10.91 18.03 -8.48
N PHE A 495 10.97 18.77 -7.37
CA PHE A 495 12.18 18.95 -6.58
C PHE A 495 11.95 18.37 -5.18
N THR A 496 12.86 17.52 -4.70
CA THR A 496 12.72 16.85 -3.40
C THR A 496 13.95 17.05 -2.51
N GLN A 497 13.79 16.81 -1.21
CA GLN A 497 14.92 16.89 -0.26
C GLN A 497 16.09 15.96 -0.67
N SER A 498 15.80 14.79 -1.21
CA SER A 498 16.79 13.84 -1.73
C SER A 498 17.56 14.36 -2.95
N ASP A 499 17.06 15.40 -3.63
CA ASP A 499 17.79 16.06 -4.73
C ASP A 499 18.80 17.10 -4.22
N LEU A 500 18.66 17.58 -2.97
CA LEU A 500 19.66 18.47 -2.34
C LEU A 500 20.96 17.74 -2.01
N ASP A 501 20.89 16.50 -1.54
CA ASP A 501 22.07 15.74 -1.16
C ASP A 501 22.99 15.45 -2.36
N LYS A 502 22.43 15.38 -3.57
CA LYS A 502 23.19 15.17 -4.80
C LYS A 502 24.07 16.38 -5.17
N TRP A 503 23.86 17.55 -4.56
CA TRP A 503 24.36 18.81 -5.11
C TRP A 503 24.96 19.78 -4.08
N ARG A 504 25.40 19.28 -2.91
CA ARG A 504 26.11 20.07 -1.88
C ARG A 504 27.38 20.81 -2.38
N SER A 505 27.84 20.56 -3.61
CA SER A 505 29.02 21.17 -4.23
C SER A 505 28.74 22.26 -5.28
N LYS A 506 27.47 22.60 -5.59
CA LYS A 506 27.11 23.60 -6.62
C LYS A 506 26.81 24.99 -6.05
N ASN A 507 26.95 25.99 -6.92
CA ASN A 507 26.80 27.41 -6.59
C ASN A 507 25.32 27.78 -6.32
N SER A 508 25.06 28.69 -5.37
CA SER A 508 23.70 29.06 -4.92
C SER A 508 22.84 29.77 -5.98
N GLN A 509 23.47 30.20 -7.08
CA GLN A 509 22.88 30.89 -8.24
C GLN A 509 22.28 29.93 -9.29
N THR A 510 22.49 28.61 -9.19
CA THR A 510 21.93 27.67 -10.17
C THR A 510 20.40 27.67 -10.12
N VAL A 511 19.76 27.76 -11.28
CA VAL A 511 18.29 27.79 -11.42
C VAL A 511 17.66 26.41 -11.19
N LEU A 512 16.46 26.39 -10.63
CA LEU A 512 15.76 25.16 -10.26
C LEU A 512 15.51 24.22 -11.46
N ARG A 513 15.30 24.77 -12.66
CA ARG A 513 15.08 24.02 -13.91
C ARG A 513 16.21 23.03 -14.22
N GLU A 514 17.44 23.35 -13.84
CA GLU A 514 18.61 22.50 -14.08
C GLU A 514 18.76 21.37 -13.06
N ILE A 515 18.05 21.47 -11.93
CA ILE A 515 18.27 20.61 -10.75
C ILE A 515 17.05 19.72 -10.48
N MET A 516 15.85 20.18 -10.83
CA MET A 516 14.62 19.43 -10.67
C MET A 516 14.68 18.07 -11.39
N THR A 517 13.92 17.09 -10.92
CA THR A 517 13.67 15.87 -11.68
C THR A 517 12.68 16.21 -12.79
N PRO A 518 13.08 16.20 -14.08
CA PRO A 518 12.21 16.57 -15.18
C PRO A 518 11.21 15.46 -15.50
N ASN A 519 10.03 15.82 -16.00
CA ASN A 519 8.97 14.88 -16.39
C ASN A 519 8.62 13.87 -15.28
N PRO A 520 8.15 14.32 -14.11
CA PRO A 520 7.74 13.42 -13.04
C PRO A 520 6.61 12.51 -13.51
N ILE A 521 6.50 11.33 -12.90
CA ILE A 521 5.35 10.45 -13.11
C ILE A 521 4.13 11.17 -12.52
N THR A 522 3.07 11.32 -13.32
CA THR A 522 1.82 11.96 -12.92
C THR A 522 0.63 11.03 -13.14
N VAL A 523 -0.49 11.38 -12.52
CA VAL A 523 -1.77 10.69 -12.69
C VAL A 523 -2.85 11.66 -13.13
N ALA A 524 -3.82 11.16 -13.89
CA ALA A 524 -5.00 11.94 -14.25
C ALA A 524 -5.94 12.11 -13.04
N PRO A 525 -6.76 13.16 -12.98
CA PRO A 525 -7.69 13.37 -11.86
C PRO A 525 -8.66 12.20 -11.66
N GLN A 526 -9.06 11.54 -12.74
CA GLN A 526 -10.02 10.43 -12.73
C GLN A 526 -9.37 9.07 -12.46
N ALA A 527 -8.04 9.00 -12.27
CA ALA A 527 -7.35 7.74 -12.01
C ALA A 527 -7.79 7.14 -10.67
N ALA A 528 -8.03 5.83 -10.62
CA ALA A 528 -8.43 5.14 -9.39
C ALA A 528 -7.32 5.19 -8.32
N LEU A 529 -7.67 5.27 -7.04
CA LEU A 529 -6.67 5.28 -5.95
C LEU A 529 -5.82 4.01 -5.92
N SER A 530 -6.36 2.86 -6.33
CA SER A 530 -5.62 1.61 -6.50
C SER A 530 -4.43 1.78 -7.46
N ASP A 531 -4.63 2.49 -8.57
CA ASP A 531 -3.59 2.80 -9.56
C ASP A 531 -2.57 3.79 -8.99
N VAL A 532 -3.03 4.82 -8.27
CA VAL A 532 -2.16 5.80 -7.59
C VAL A 532 -1.25 5.10 -6.58
N LEU A 533 -1.81 4.25 -5.71
CA LEU A 533 -1.08 3.51 -4.69
C LEU A 533 -0.07 2.54 -5.32
N PHE A 534 -0.48 1.86 -6.40
CA PHE A 534 0.40 1.01 -7.18
C PHE A 534 1.60 1.78 -7.72
N LEU A 535 1.40 2.93 -8.35
CA LEU A 535 2.49 3.77 -8.87
C LEU A 535 3.42 4.26 -7.75
N LEU A 536 2.87 4.72 -6.63
CA LEU A 536 3.64 5.14 -5.45
C LEU A 536 4.54 4.00 -4.94
N ASN A 537 4.03 2.77 -4.86
CA ASN A 537 4.80 1.62 -4.39
C ASN A 537 5.81 1.13 -5.44
N ARG A 538 5.37 0.95 -6.69
CA ARG A 538 6.16 0.41 -7.80
C ARG A 538 7.40 1.23 -8.10
N TYR A 539 7.25 2.55 -8.13
CA TYR A 539 8.33 3.50 -8.41
C TYR A 539 9.02 4.01 -7.13
N GLN A 540 8.58 3.54 -5.95
CA GLN A 540 9.07 3.99 -4.64
C GLN A 540 9.00 5.51 -4.48
N LEU A 541 7.88 6.08 -4.95
CA LEU A 541 7.60 7.50 -4.83
C LEU A 541 6.81 7.78 -3.55
N SER A 542 7.12 8.90 -2.92
CA SER A 542 6.40 9.37 -1.73
C SER A 542 5.14 10.18 -2.09
N ARG A 543 5.09 10.74 -3.31
CA ARG A 543 4.04 11.63 -3.79
C ARG A 543 3.93 11.56 -5.32
N LEU A 544 2.73 11.79 -5.83
CA LEU A 544 2.43 11.89 -7.26
C LEU A 544 1.71 13.21 -7.55
N PRO A 545 2.21 14.03 -8.47
CA PRO A 545 1.44 15.15 -9.01
C PRO A 545 0.23 14.64 -9.80
N VAL A 546 -0.93 15.26 -9.57
CA VAL A 546 -2.15 15.03 -10.34
C VAL A 546 -2.26 16.13 -11.40
N THR A 547 -2.34 15.73 -12.65
CA THR A 547 -2.33 16.65 -13.80
C THR A 547 -3.51 16.42 -14.72
N ASP A 548 -4.21 17.49 -15.08
CA ASP A 548 -5.17 17.49 -16.18
C ASP A 548 -4.46 17.95 -17.46
N GLY A 549 -4.16 16.99 -18.35
CA GLY A 549 -3.24 17.20 -19.47
C GLY A 549 -1.81 17.55 -18.99
N GLN A 550 -1.40 18.81 -19.16
CA GLN A 550 -0.11 19.33 -18.67
C GLN A 550 -0.24 20.24 -17.44
N LYS A 551 -1.47 20.59 -17.05
CA LYS A 551 -1.73 21.52 -15.95
C LYS A 551 -1.72 20.77 -14.63
N LEU A 552 -0.99 21.28 -13.65
CA LEU A 552 -1.03 20.74 -12.29
C LEU A 552 -2.37 21.10 -11.62
N VAL A 553 -3.08 20.11 -11.12
CA VAL A 553 -4.37 20.31 -10.41
C VAL A 553 -4.35 19.84 -8.96
N GLY A 554 -3.38 19.01 -8.58
CA GLY A 554 -3.21 18.59 -7.19
C GLY A 554 -1.96 17.73 -6.98
N ILE A 555 -1.78 17.28 -5.74
CA ILE A 555 -0.76 16.30 -5.38
C ILE A 555 -1.37 15.26 -4.43
N ILE A 556 -1.00 14.00 -4.61
CA ILE A 556 -1.50 12.89 -3.77
C ILE A 556 -0.34 12.09 -3.19
N THR A 557 -0.43 11.74 -1.92
CA THR A 557 0.60 11.01 -1.17
C THR A 557 0.06 9.69 -0.62
N ARG A 558 0.97 8.80 -0.18
CA ARG A 558 0.57 7.54 0.48
C ARG A 558 -0.27 7.81 1.73
N THR A 559 0.05 8.88 2.47
CA THR A 559 -0.65 9.26 3.69
C THR A 559 -2.09 9.66 3.41
N ASP A 560 -2.35 10.35 2.30
CA ASP A 560 -3.72 10.75 1.93
C ASP A 560 -4.60 9.52 1.65
N ILE A 561 -4.04 8.51 0.96
CA ILE A 561 -4.74 7.25 0.67
C ILE A 561 -4.99 6.45 1.95
N ILE A 562 -3.97 6.31 2.81
CA ILE A 562 -4.09 5.58 4.09
C ILE A 562 -5.12 6.24 4.99
N ARG A 563 -5.19 7.58 5.00
CA ARG A 563 -6.17 8.33 5.79
C ARG A 563 -7.59 7.98 5.37
N VAL A 564 -7.88 8.02 4.07
CA VAL A 564 -9.21 7.71 3.54
C VAL A 564 -9.61 6.26 3.82
N GLU A 565 -8.67 5.33 3.71
CA GLU A 565 -8.92 3.92 4.02
C GLU A 565 -9.17 3.68 5.53
N ALA A 566 -8.44 4.40 6.39
CA ALA A 566 -8.64 4.37 7.84
C ALA A 566 -9.98 5.00 8.28
N ASP A 567 -10.37 6.13 7.68
CA ASP A 567 -11.63 6.83 7.97
C ASP A 567 -12.85 5.95 7.66
N GLN A 568 -12.78 5.14 6.60
CA GLN A 568 -13.84 4.19 6.24
C GLN A 568 -13.87 2.95 7.14
N LEU A 569 -12.72 2.40 7.53
CA LEU A 569 -12.68 1.32 8.53
C LEU A 569 -13.26 1.75 9.89
N GLY A 570 -13.22 3.06 10.18
CA GLY A 570 -13.87 3.67 11.34
C GLY A 570 -15.37 3.96 11.19
N GLY A 571 -15.97 3.72 10.02
CA GLY A 571 -17.39 3.96 9.75
C GLY A 571 -17.78 5.43 9.58
N VAL A 572 -16.82 6.35 9.41
CA VAL A 572 -17.08 7.80 9.33
C VAL A 572 -17.14 8.23 7.87
N CYS A 573 -18.31 8.06 7.23
CA CYS A 573 -18.58 8.69 5.95
C CYS A 573 -18.97 10.16 6.18
N GLN A 574 -17.98 11.03 6.37
CA GLN A 574 -18.14 12.45 6.12
C GLN A 574 -16.92 12.96 5.36
N LEU A 575 -17.17 13.52 4.17
CA LEU A 575 -16.22 14.35 3.41
C LEU A 575 -15.49 15.30 4.37
N PRO A 576 -14.21 15.61 4.14
CA PRO A 576 -13.38 16.32 5.10
C PRO A 576 -13.99 17.69 5.42
N GLN A 577 -14.69 17.79 6.55
CA GLN A 577 -15.01 19.07 7.15
C GLN A 577 -13.70 19.67 7.66
N ARG A 578 -13.47 20.94 7.30
CA ARG A 578 -12.31 21.73 7.73
C ARG A 578 -12.08 21.54 9.23
N SER A 579 -11.00 20.86 9.58
CA SER A 579 -10.59 20.66 10.97
C SER A 579 -10.31 22.02 11.59
N ILE A 580 -11.08 22.40 12.61
CA ILE A 580 -10.79 23.57 13.43
C ILE A 580 -9.52 23.23 14.23
N PRO A 581 -8.42 23.99 14.11
CA PRO A 581 -7.11 23.61 14.66
C PRO A 581 -7.06 23.64 16.20
N SER A 582 -7.99 24.36 16.84
CA SER A 582 -8.04 24.55 18.30
C SER A 582 -9.48 24.71 18.81
N TYR A 583 -9.76 24.20 20.01
CA TYR A 583 -11.07 24.34 20.67
C TYR A 583 -10.90 24.79 22.13
N VAL A 584 -11.61 25.85 22.55
CA VAL A 584 -11.54 26.38 23.92
C VAL A 584 -12.53 25.64 24.82
N VAL A 585 -12.04 24.99 25.88
CA VAL A 585 -12.87 24.16 26.79
C VAL A 585 -13.15 24.88 28.12
N TYR A 586 -12.36 25.88 28.46
CA TYR A 586 -12.54 26.69 29.66
C TYR A 586 -12.00 28.09 29.43
N GLN A 587 -12.68 29.11 29.96
CA GLN A 587 -12.23 30.49 29.89
C GLN A 587 -12.80 31.32 31.04
N THR A 588 -11.98 32.22 31.59
CA THR A 588 -12.37 33.29 32.51
C THR A 588 -11.91 34.64 31.96
N ARG A 589 -12.68 35.68 32.24
CA ARG A 589 -12.42 37.06 31.78
C ARG A 589 -12.47 38.02 32.96
N SER A 590 -11.50 38.92 33.02
CA SER A 590 -11.48 40.08 33.92
C SER A 590 -11.82 41.36 33.16
N PRO A 591 -12.16 42.49 33.82
CA PRO A 591 -12.39 43.76 33.13
C PRO A 591 -11.19 44.16 32.26
N ALA A 592 -11.45 44.51 31.01
CA ALA A 592 -10.42 44.89 30.04
C ALA A 592 -10.05 46.37 30.22
N VAL A 593 -9.11 46.64 31.11
CA VAL A 593 -8.70 48.00 31.54
C VAL A 593 -7.28 48.38 31.07
N GLY A 594 -6.55 47.48 30.42
CA GLY A 594 -5.16 47.72 29.99
C GLY A 594 -5.05 48.28 28.57
N THR A 595 -3.87 48.82 28.25
CA THR A 595 -3.52 49.38 26.93
C THR A 595 -2.97 48.34 25.94
N GLY A 596 -2.75 47.10 26.40
CA GLY A 596 -2.22 45.99 25.61
C GLY A 596 -2.32 44.66 26.36
N ARG A 597 -1.86 43.57 25.73
CA ARG A 597 -1.99 42.20 26.26
C ARG A 597 -0.70 41.40 26.18
N ILE A 598 -0.39 40.71 27.28
CA ILE A 598 0.66 39.71 27.39
C ILE A 598 0.03 38.32 27.30
N LEU A 599 0.40 37.52 26.30
CA LEU A 599 0.09 36.10 26.29
C LEU A 599 1.13 35.34 27.10
N LEU A 600 0.66 34.57 28.08
CA LEU A 600 1.50 33.75 28.96
C LEU A 600 1.05 32.29 28.86
N PRO A 601 1.67 31.47 27.99
CA PRO A 601 1.42 30.03 27.92
C PRO A 601 2.06 29.32 29.12
N ILE A 602 1.28 28.50 29.82
CA ILE A 602 1.71 27.86 31.07
C ILE A 602 1.35 26.38 31.03
N ALA A 603 2.35 25.53 31.24
CA ALA A 603 2.17 24.07 31.29
C ALA A 603 2.70 23.46 32.60
N ASN A 604 3.75 24.03 33.20
CA ASN A 604 4.40 23.47 34.38
C ASN A 604 4.08 24.30 35.65
N PRO A 605 3.49 23.69 36.70
CA PRO A 605 3.16 24.39 37.94
C PRO A 605 4.37 24.96 38.70
N ASP A 606 5.55 24.35 38.54
CA ASP A 606 6.76 24.76 39.26
C ASP A 606 7.34 26.06 38.69
N THR A 607 7.24 26.27 37.38
CA THR A 607 7.75 27.47 36.70
C THR A 607 6.69 28.56 36.52
N ALA A 608 5.40 28.19 36.54
CA ALA A 608 4.28 29.11 36.33
C ALA A 608 4.33 30.36 37.20
N THR A 609 4.62 30.19 38.50
CA THR A 609 4.63 31.31 39.46
C THR A 609 5.73 32.31 39.16
N ALA A 610 6.93 31.82 38.81
CA ALA A 610 8.08 32.65 38.47
C ALA A 610 7.85 33.42 37.16
N LEU A 611 7.35 32.73 36.12
CA LEU A 611 6.99 33.37 34.85
C LEU A 611 5.90 34.43 35.02
N PHE A 612 4.91 34.15 35.87
CA PHE A 612 3.86 35.10 36.18
C PHE A 612 4.39 36.35 36.91
N LYS A 613 5.34 36.23 37.84
CA LYS A 613 5.98 37.40 38.48
C LYS A 613 6.65 38.31 37.45
N ILE A 614 7.39 37.74 36.50
CA ILE A 614 8.03 38.50 35.42
C ILE A 614 6.97 39.19 34.54
N ALA A 615 5.95 38.44 34.11
CA ALA A 615 4.85 38.98 33.31
C ALA A 615 4.08 40.09 34.05
N ALA A 616 3.85 39.93 35.35
CA ALA A 616 3.17 40.88 36.21
C ALA A 616 3.95 42.19 36.37
N ALA A 617 5.27 42.11 36.52
CA ALA A 617 6.13 43.29 36.61
C ALA A 617 6.10 44.11 35.30
N ILE A 618 6.22 43.43 34.14
CA ILE A 618 6.12 44.06 32.82
C ILE A 618 4.71 44.63 32.59
N ALA A 619 3.67 43.89 32.98
CA ALA A 619 2.29 44.32 32.85
C ALA A 619 2.00 45.60 33.65
N ARG A 620 2.54 45.72 34.86
CA ARG A 620 2.37 46.90 35.71
C ARG A 620 3.02 48.14 35.11
N GLU A 621 4.25 48.01 34.59
CA GLU A 621 4.96 49.14 33.99
C GLU A 621 4.31 49.60 32.68
N ARG A 622 3.89 48.65 31.82
CA ARG A 622 3.28 48.96 30.51
C ARG A 622 1.76 49.15 30.54
N ASN A 623 1.12 48.99 31.71
CA ASN A 623 -0.34 48.95 31.89
C ASN A 623 -1.03 47.91 30.99
N TYR A 624 -0.46 46.70 30.91
CA TYR A 624 -0.99 45.59 30.10
C TYR A 624 -1.81 44.60 30.94
N GLU A 625 -2.67 43.86 30.25
CA GLU A 625 -3.40 42.71 30.79
C GLU A 625 -2.63 41.41 30.52
N ILE A 626 -2.90 40.35 31.28
CA ILE A 626 -2.28 39.04 31.05
C ILE A 626 -3.33 38.01 30.66
N ASP A 627 -3.17 37.40 29.48
CA ASP A 627 -3.91 36.22 29.03
C ASP A 627 -3.10 34.96 29.39
N CYS A 628 -3.49 34.22 30.42
CA CYS A 628 -2.89 32.93 30.79
C CYS A 628 -3.51 31.78 29.98
N LEU A 629 -2.71 31.10 29.17
CA LEU A 629 -3.14 29.99 28.30
C LEU A 629 -2.58 28.66 28.79
N TYR A 630 -3.45 27.70 29.09
CA TYR A 630 -3.08 26.30 29.31
C TYR A 630 -3.51 25.46 28.10
N VAL A 631 -2.59 24.66 27.55
CA VAL A 631 -2.83 23.90 26.33
C VAL A 631 -2.89 22.40 26.64
N ILE A 632 -3.93 21.73 26.16
CA ILE A 632 -4.07 20.26 26.21
C ILE A 632 -3.89 19.72 24.79
N THR A 633 -2.93 18.82 24.59
CA THR A 633 -2.67 18.20 23.30
C THR A 633 -3.52 16.95 23.09
N VAL A 634 -4.08 16.80 21.90
CA VAL A 634 -4.80 15.59 21.47
C VAL A 634 -4.15 14.98 20.22
N PRO A 635 -4.33 13.67 19.97
CA PRO A 635 -3.82 13.04 18.76
C PRO A 635 -4.35 13.74 17.50
N ARG A 636 -3.49 13.86 16.47
CA ARG A 636 -3.85 14.47 15.17
C ARG A 636 -5.00 13.78 14.43
N LEU A 637 -5.33 12.56 14.84
CA LEU A 637 -6.43 11.75 14.32
C LEU A 637 -7.79 12.06 14.97
N SER A 638 -7.82 12.90 16.01
CA SER A 638 -9.02 13.21 16.77
C SER A 638 -9.35 14.71 16.66
N SER A 639 -10.64 15.04 16.48
CA SER A 639 -11.11 16.42 16.43
C SER A 639 -11.01 17.08 17.82
N PRO A 640 -10.35 18.25 17.97
CA PRO A 640 -10.25 18.95 19.25
C PRO A 640 -11.59 19.23 19.94
N ALA A 641 -12.68 19.34 19.18
CA ALA A 641 -14.02 19.61 19.69
C ALA A 641 -14.74 18.36 20.26
N GLU A 642 -14.30 17.16 19.89
CA GLU A 642 -15.00 15.90 20.21
C GLU A 642 -14.31 15.10 21.32
N VAL A 643 -13.03 15.38 21.58
CA VAL A 643 -12.25 14.65 22.58
C VAL A 643 -12.59 15.13 23.99
N LYS A 644 -13.01 14.20 24.85
CA LYS A 644 -13.17 14.46 26.28
C LYS A 644 -11.78 14.62 26.92
N VAL A 645 -11.52 15.78 27.50
CA VAL A 645 -10.25 16.12 28.16
C VAL A 645 -10.45 16.43 29.65
N ASP A 646 -9.49 16.06 30.48
CA ASP A 646 -9.47 16.45 31.89
C ASP A 646 -8.86 17.85 32.04
N THR A 647 -9.61 18.78 32.63
CA THR A 647 -9.19 20.17 32.84
C THR A 647 -8.78 20.48 34.27
N ARG A 648 -8.81 19.51 35.20
CA ARG A 648 -8.62 19.73 36.63
C ARG A 648 -7.27 20.38 36.97
N GLU A 649 -6.18 19.85 36.43
CA GLU A 649 -4.82 20.37 36.70
C GLU A 649 -4.64 21.78 36.14
N GLY A 650 -5.07 22.01 34.89
CA GLY A 650 -5.04 23.34 34.28
C GLY A 650 -5.84 24.38 35.06
N ARG A 651 -7.06 24.04 35.52
CA ARG A 651 -7.90 24.94 36.32
C ARG A 651 -7.27 25.27 37.67
N LYS A 652 -6.71 24.28 38.38
CA LYS A 652 -6.01 24.51 39.66
C LYS A 652 -4.86 25.51 39.48
N LEU A 653 -4.08 25.33 38.42
CA LEU A 653 -2.95 26.20 38.11
C LEU A 653 -3.40 27.63 37.78
N LEU A 654 -4.37 27.77 36.89
CA LEU A 654 -4.92 29.08 36.49
C LEU A 654 -5.54 29.83 37.67
N HIS A 655 -6.29 29.16 38.55
CA HIS A 655 -6.83 29.78 39.77
C HIS A 655 -5.76 30.26 40.74
N ARG A 656 -4.63 29.57 40.84
CA ARG A 656 -3.50 30.03 41.67
C ARG A 656 -2.96 31.36 41.13
N LEU A 657 -2.85 31.49 39.81
CA LEU A 657 -2.35 32.71 39.17
C LEU A 657 -3.35 33.87 39.25
N GLU A 658 -4.65 33.60 39.12
CA GLU A 658 -5.70 34.61 39.36
C GLU A 658 -5.64 35.17 40.78
N ARG A 659 -5.33 34.34 41.79
CA ARG A 659 -5.16 34.82 43.18
C ARG A 659 -3.94 35.73 43.33
N LEU A 660 -2.81 35.37 42.71
CA LEU A 660 -1.60 36.20 42.70
C LEU A 660 -1.85 37.52 41.98
N ALA A 661 -2.58 37.49 40.86
CA ALA A 661 -2.97 38.67 40.10
C ALA A 661 -3.79 39.66 40.93
N ARG A 662 -4.77 39.15 41.69
CA ARG A 662 -5.62 39.98 42.56
C ARG A 662 -4.83 40.65 43.67
N GLN A 663 -3.85 39.96 44.26
CA GLN A 663 -2.95 40.55 45.27
C GLN A 663 -2.13 41.71 44.70
N GLN A 664 -1.84 41.68 43.40
CA GLN A 664 -1.02 42.68 42.72
C GLN A 664 -1.84 43.70 41.89
N ASN A 665 -3.17 43.63 41.97
CA ASN A 665 -4.12 44.46 41.22
C ASN A 665 -3.92 44.45 39.69
N ILE A 666 -3.68 43.27 39.11
CA ILE A 666 -3.48 43.08 37.66
C ILE A 666 -4.67 42.35 37.05
N SER A 667 -5.19 42.84 35.91
CA SER A 667 -6.26 42.17 35.17
C SER A 667 -5.72 40.93 34.45
N VAL A 668 -6.27 39.77 34.79
CA VAL A 668 -5.85 38.47 34.24
C VAL A 668 -7.05 37.72 33.67
N HIS A 669 -6.88 37.22 32.47
CA HIS A 669 -7.81 36.31 31.80
C HIS A 669 -7.18 34.93 31.74
N THR A 670 -7.97 33.88 31.89
CA THR A 670 -7.44 32.52 31.81
C THR A 670 -8.19 31.70 30.79
N GLN A 671 -7.51 30.76 30.13
CA GLN A 671 -8.13 29.87 29.16
C GLN A 671 -7.44 28.51 29.08
N ILE A 672 -8.23 27.47 28.82
CA ILE A 672 -7.75 26.13 28.51
C ILE A 672 -8.21 25.77 27.09
N SER A 673 -7.24 25.49 26.22
CA SER A 673 -7.49 25.13 24.82
C SER A 673 -7.00 23.73 24.51
N VAL A 674 -7.80 22.98 23.77
CA VAL A 674 -7.47 21.66 23.22
C VAL A 674 -6.97 21.84 21.79
N VAL A 675 -5.81 21.28 21.48
CA VAL A 675 -5.12 21.51 20.20
C VAL A 675 -4.44 20.24 19.71
N GLN A 676 -4.25 20.13 18.40
CA GLN A 676 -3.46 19.04 17.80
C GLN A 676 -1.95 19.38 17.76
N ASP A 677 -1.63 20.68 17.70
CA ASP A 677 -0.27 21.21 17.74
C ASP A 677 -0.20 22.42 18.67
N ILE A 678 0.79 22.44 19.57
CA ILE A 678 0.91 23.47 20.60
C ILE A 678 1.29 24.83 19.98
N ALA A 679 2.14 24.83 18.95
CA ALA A 679 2.58 26.08 18.32
C ALA A 679 1.40 26.75 17.60
N ASP A 680 0.62 25.98 16.84
CA ASP A 680 -0.57 26.46 16.15
C ASP A 680 -1.61 27.01 17.14
N GLY A 681 -1.82 26.32 18.26
CA GLY A 681 -2.73 26.78 19.32
C GLY A 681 -2.33 28.13 19.93
N ILE A 682 -1.05 28.32 20.19
CA ILE A 682 -0.51 29.58 20.73
C ILE A 682 -0.59 30.68 19.66
N LEU A 683 -0.21 30.40 18.42
CA LEU A 683 -0.26 31.37 17.31
C LEU A 683 -1.70 31.79 16.98
N ALA A 684 -2.64 30.84 16.99
CA ALA A 684 -4.07 31.13 16.85
C ALA A 684 -4.53 32.07 17.97
N THR A 685 -4.15 31.78 19.22
CA THR A 685 -4.46 32.64 20.36
C THR A 685 -3.88 34.04 20.20
N ILE A 686 -2.62 34.19 19.79
CA ILE A 686 -1.99 35.50 19.58
C ILE A 686 -2.79 36.33 18.58
N ARG A 687 -3.21 35.71 17.48
CA ARG A 687 -3.99 36.37 16.42
C ARG A 687 -5.40 36.72 16.88
N GLU A 688 -6.10 35.81 17.55
CA GLU A 688 -7.46 36.01 18.05
C GLU A 688 -7.54 37.03 19.19
N ARG A 689 -6.53 37.05 20.06
CA ARG A 689 -6.48 37.93 21.22
C ARG A 689 -5.74 39.23 20.96
N HIS A 690 -5.11 39.37 19.79
CA HIS A 690 -4.24 40.49 19.43
C HIS A 690 -3.19 40.77 20.51
N SER A 691 -2.46 39.73 20.92
CA SER A 691 -1.44 39.85 21.98
C SER A 691 -0.24 40.67 21.49
N ASN A 692 0.20 41.64 22.28
CA ASN A 692 1.35 42.51 21.97
C ASN A 692 2.68 41.88 22.38
N LEU A 693 2.65 41.02 23.40
CA LEU A 693 3.83 40.40 23.97
C LEU A 693 3.56 38.93 24.29
N LEU A 694 4.44 38.03 23.85
CA LEU A 694 4.45 36.62 24.23
C LEU A 694 5.56 36.41 25.28
N ILE A 695 5.21 35.89 26.46
CA ILE A 695 6.19 35.45 27.46
C ILE A 695 6.04 33.94 27.64
N MET A 696 7.12 33.19 27.42
CA MET A 696 7.10 31.73 27.54
C MET A 696 8.33 31.20 28.26
N GLY A 697 8.13 30.20 29.11
CA GLY A 697 9.23 29.44 29.72
C GLY A 697 9.86 28.46 28.73
N TRP A 698 11.19 28.33 28.79
CA TRP A 698 11.94 27.35 28.02
C TRP A 698 12.91 26.55 28.92
N THR A 699 13.08 25.26 28.66
CA THR A 699 13.80 24.32 29.54
C THR A 699 15.27 24.12 29.19
N GLY A 700 15.78 24.62 28.06
CA GLY A 700 17.21 24.53 27.72
C GLY A 700 17.66 23.24 27.00
N GLU A 701 16.95 22.12 27.15
CA GLU A 701 17.39 20.79 26.65
C GLU A 701 16.92 20.44 25.22
N LYS A 702 17.67 19.54 24.55
CA LYS A 702 17.38 19.06 23.20
C LYS A 702 16.40 17.89 23.21
N SER A 703 15.36 17.98 22.38
CA SER A 703 14.70 16.79 21.82
C SER A 703 14.24 17.09 20.40
N THR A 704 15.17 17.23 19.44
CA THR A 704 15.00 16.87 18.02
C THR A 704 16.23 17.27 17.19
N THR A 705 16.63 16.42 16.26
CA THR A 705 17.70 16.69 15.29
C THR A 705 17.27 17.81 14.35
N GLY A 706 17.94 18.98 14.40
CA GLY A 706 17.68 20.13 13.52
C GLY A 706 16.96 21.32 14.17
N ALA A 707 16.49 21.21 15.41
CA ALA A 707 15.89 22.31 16.17
C ALA A 707 16.92 22.96 17.12
N ILE A 708 16.88 24.28 17.29
CA ILE A 708 17.87 25.05 18.07
C ILE A 708 17.42 25.22 19.53
N PHE A 709 16.20 25.72 19.76
CA PHE A 709 15.57 25.79 21.09
C PHE A 709 14.51 24.68 21.29
N GLY A 710 14.21 23.93 20.22
CA GLY A 710 13.15 22.92 20.17
C GLY A 710 12.02 23.36 19.25
N PHE A 711 11.36 22.41 18.58
CA PHE A 711 10.40 22.69 17.50
C PHE A 711 9.30 23.69 17.86
N LEU A 712 8.80 23.66 19.10
CA LEU A 712 7.79 24.61 19.59
C LEU A 712 8.33 26.04 19.65
N VAL A 713 9.46 26.23 20.33
CA VAL A 713 10.06 27.56 20.55
C VAL A 713 10.58 28.14 19.25
N ASP A 714 11.21 27.32 18.40
CA ASP A 714 11.71 27.75 17.09
C ASP A 714 10.56 28.21 16.17
N THR A 715 9.43 27.48 16.17
CA THR A 715 8.23 27.87 15.40
C THR A 715 7.64 29.18 15.91
N LEU A 716 7.55 29.38 17.22
CA LEU A 716 7.03 30.62 17.83
C LEU A 716 7.95 31.81 17.57
N ILE A 717 9.27 31.67 17.72
CA ILE A 717 10.23 32.74 17.38
C ILE A 717 10.07 33.14 15.91
N ALA A 718 9.86 32.18 15.01
CA ALA A 718 9.78 32.43 13.57
C ALA A 718 8.44 33.05 13.16
N GLN A 719 7.32 32.64 13.75
CA GLN A 719 5.99 32.95 13.26
C GLN A 719 5.17 33.89 14.15
N ALA A 720 5.56 34.12 15.41
CA ALA A 720 4.82 35.02 16.29
C ALA A 720 4.93 36.47 15.77
N PRO A 721 3.79 37.13 15.47
CA PRO A 721 3.79 38.50 14.95
C PRO A 721 4.21 39.53 16.00
N CYS A 722 4.06 39.20 17.29
CA CYS A 722 4.29 40.09 18.42
C CYS A 722 5.73 40.05 18.97
N GLU A 723 6.05 40.91 19.94
CA GLU A 723 7.29 40.82 20.72
C GLU A 723 7.29 39.49 21.49
N THR A 724 8.43 38.82 21.57
CA THR A 724 8.56 37.50 22.20
C THR A 724 9.72 37.51 23.21
N ILE A 725 9.40 37.11 24.45
CA ILE A 725 10.34 36.93 25.54
C ILE A 725 10.37 35.46 25.92
N LEU A 726 11.56 34.86 25.86
CA LEU A 726 11.80 33.50 26.30
C LEU A 726 12.58 33.51 27.60
N VAL A 727 12.08 32.78 28.60
CA VAL A 727 12.67 32.76 29.93
C VAL A 727 13.12 31.33 30.25
N LYS A 728 14.43 31.12 30.37
CA LYS A 728 14.98 29.95 31.04
C LYS A 728 15.15 30.30 32.51
N LEU A 729 14.40 29.66 33.38
CA LEU A 729 14.57 29.83 34.82
C LEU A 729 15.80 29.06 35.31
N GLY A 730 16.61 29.70 36.15
CA GLY A 730 17.73 29.07 36.82
C GLY A 730 17.31 28.18 37.99
N THR A 731 18.28 27.81 38.83
CA THR A 731 18.01 27.08 40.08
C THR A 731 17.12 27.91 41.04
N LYS A 732 16.56 27.26 42.09
CA LYS A 732 15.61 27.92 43.01
C LYS A 732 16.17 29.19 43.68
N ASP A 733 17.49 29.31 43.76
CA ASP A 733 18.23 30.41 44.36
C ASP A 733 18.51 31.56 43.36
N CYS A 734 17.86 31.57 42.19
CA CYS A 734 18.01 32.61 41.16
C CYS A 734 16.74 33.45 41.00
N PHE A 735 16.91 34.63 40.39
CA PHE A 735 15.81 35.50 39.96
C PHE A 735 14.76 34.71 39.15
N PRO A 736 13.43 34.87 39.37
CA PRO A 736 12.74 35.81 40.27
C PRO A 736 12.30 35.16 41.60
N ASN A 737 12.91 34.05 42.01
CA ASN A 737 12.48 33.26 43.16
C ASN A 737 13.20 33.63 44.45
N ASP A 738 14.51 33.86 44.40
CA ASP A 738 15.31 34.40 45.50
C ASP A 738 15.86 35.77 45.11
N LEU A 739 15.40 36.81 45.79
CA LEU A 739 15.74 38.21 45.55
C LEU A 739 16.82 38.74 46.51
N ASN A 740 17.19 37.94 47.54
CA ASN A 740 18.04 38.40 48.65
C ASN A 740 19.54 38.09 48.46
N ARG A 741 19.90 37.36 47.40
CA ARG A 741 21.28 36.88 47.14
C ARG A 741 21.94 37.54 45.93
N GLU A 742 21.32 38.56 45.35
CA GLU A 742 21.64 39.07 44.02
C GLU A 742 22.74 40.14 44.04
N ARG A 743 23.92 39.84 43.46
CA ARG A 743 24.97 40.86 43.30
C ARG A 743 25.16 41.35 41.86
N ILE A 744 24.97 40.50 40.84
CA ILE A 744 25.34 40.86 39.45
C ILE A 744 24.29 40.38 38.43
N TRP A 745 23.77 41.33 37.65
CA TRP A 745 22.96 41.07 36.45
C TRP A 745 23.79 41.38 35.20
N LEU A 746 23.97 40.40 34.33
CA LEU A 746 24.80 40.53 33.13
C LEU A 746 23.94 40.80 31.89
N ILE A 747 24.28 41.85 31.14
CA ILE A 747 23.60 42.21 29.90
C ILE A 747 24.63 42.31 28.76
N PRO A 748 24.85 41.21 28.03
CA PRO A 748 25.69 41.24 26.84
C PRO A 748 24.96 41.96 25.70
N THR A 749 25.58 42.98 25.13
CA THR A 749 25.04 43.78 24.04
C THR A 749 25.95 43.79 22.82
N ALA A 750 25.34 43.64 21.64
CA ALA A 750 25.99 43.82 20.34
C ALA A 750 25.58 45.14 19.65
N GLY A 751 24.80 46.00 20.32
CA GLY A 751 24.34 47.29 19.78
C GLY A 751 23.14 47.24 18.81
N GLY A 752 22.49 46.08 18.63
CA GLY A 752 21.32 45.92 17.74
C GLY A 752 19.96 46.28 18.37
N PRO A 753 18.88 46.37 17.57
CA PRO A 753 17.55 46.80 18.04
C PRO A 753 16.95 45.88 19.11
N ASN A 754 17.24 44.57 19.06
CA ASN A 754 16.78 43.64 20.09
C ASN A 754 17.58 43.75 21.39
N ALA A 755 18.82 44.23 21.36
CA ALA A 755 19.57 44.55 22.58
C ALA A 755 18.97 45.77 23.27
N GLN A 756 18.57 46.80 22.53
CA GLN A 756 17.85 47.96 23.07
C GLN A 756 16.50 47.56 23.68
N ARG A 757 15.74 46.66 23.03
CA ARG A 757 14.49 46.11 23.58
C ARG A 757 14.72 45.32 24.87
N ALA A 758 15.78 44.53 24.93
CA ALA A 758 16.15 43.82 26.16
C ALA A 758 16.44 44.81 27.29
N LEU A 759 17.23 45.86 27.01
CA LEU A 759 17.51 46.94 27.96
C LEU A 759 16.25 47.67 28.44
N ALA A 760 15.25 47.85 27.57
CA ALA A 760 13.98 48.47 27.93
C ALA A 760 13.12 47.65 28.90
N LEU A 761 13.47 46.38 29.17
CA LEU A 761 12.78 45.56 30.19
C LEU A 761 13.38 45.73 31.58
N LEU A 762 14.61 46.25 31.72
CA LEU A 762 15.30 46.30 33.01
C LEU A 762 14.52 47.03 34.11
N PRO A 763 13.88 48.19 33.87
CA PRO A 763 13.10 48.86 34.91
C PRO A 763 11.98 47.97 35.47
N SER A 764 11.19 47.29 34.62
CA SER A 764 10.18 46.33 35.07
C SER A 764 10.78 45.20 35.90
N LEU A 765 11.90 44.63 35.47
CA LEU A 765 12.51 43.51 36.18
C LEU A 765 13.07 43.94 37.54
N LEU A 766 13.69 45.11 37.63
CA LEU A 766 14.22 45.67 38.88
C LEU A 766 13.11 46.00 39.89
N SER A 767 11.89 46.30 39.43
CA SER A 767 10.73 46.52 40.32
C SER A 767 10.35 45.30 41.16
N LEU A 768 10.87 44.11 40.83
CA LEU A 768 10.70 42.91 41.65
C LEU A 768 11.64 42.87 42.86
N SER A 769 12.71 43.65 42.89
CA SER A 769 13.62 43.78 44.03
C SER A 769 13.13 44.88 44.99
N GLU A 770 12.55 44.50 46.12
CA GLU A 770 12.01 45.42 47.13
C GLU A 770 13.03 45.81 48.23
N SER A 771 14.25 45.24 48.19
CA SER A 771 15.30 45.46 49.21
C SER A 771 16.23 46.63 48.90
N SER A 772 16.81 47.22 49.95
CA SER A 772 17.83 48.28 49.91
C SER A 772 19.15 47.86 49.23
N ASP A 773 19.26 46.58 48.85
CA ASP A 773 20.40 45.96 48.18
C ASP A 773 19.96 45.65 46.74
N HIS A 774 20.34 46.54 45.81
CA HIS A 774 20.00 46.41 44.39
C HIS A 774 21.12 45.66 43.65
N PRO A 775 20.79 44.86 42.63
CA PRO A 775 21.81 44.15 41.85
C PRO A 775 22.68 45.14 41.06
N GLU A 776 23.98 44.85 40.99
CA GLU A 776 24.92 45.56 40.13
C GLU A 776 24.68 45.17 38.66
N ILE A 777 24.57 46.16 37.78
CA ILE A 777 24.23 45.93 36.37
C ILE A 777 25.50 45.96 35.55
N TRP A 778 25.90 44.81 35.01
CA TRP A 778 27.07 44.69 34.13
C TRP A 778 26.64 44.73 32.67
N LEU A 779 26.95 45.84 32.01
CA LEU A 779 26.68 46.02 30.59
C LEU A 779 27.94 45.63 29.81
N SER A 780 27.93 44.47 29.16
CA SER A 780 29.12 43.93 28.50
C SER A 780 29.03 43.99 26.98
N LYS A 781 30.16 44.30 26.33
CA LYS A 781 30.33 44.18 24.87
C LYS A 781 31.56 43.33 24.60
N ILE A 782 31.42 42.35 23.71
CA ILE A 782 32.47 41.39 23.40
C ILE A 782 33.16 41.81 22.11
N TYR A 783 34.48 41.96 22.17
CA TYR A 783 35.33 42.41 21.08
C TYR A 783 36.20 41.25 20.57
N SER A 784 36.44 41.25 19.25
CA SER A 784 37.32 40.27 18.63
C SER A 784 38.76 40.41 19.15
N PRO A 785 39.53 39.32 19.31
CA PRO A 785 40.94 39.38 19.69
C PRO A 785 41.82 40.19 18.72
N THR A 786 41.33 40.41 17.49
CA THR A 786 42.01 41.20 16.45
C THR A 786 41.91 42.72 16.66
N GLU A 787 41.01 43.18 17.54
CA GLU A 787 40.82 44.60 17.83
C GLU A 787 41.75 45.07 18.97
N LEU A 788 42.71 45.94 18.63
CA LEU A 788 43.75 46.42 19.57
C LEU A 788 43.21 47.34 20.67
N LEU A 789 42.10 48.05 20.44
CA LEU A 789 41.43 48.93 21.41
C LEU A 789 39.91 48.73 21.31
N PRO A 790 39.20 48.48 22.44
CA PRO A 790 37.75 48.33 22.41
C PRO A 790 37.08 49.70 22.18
N ASP A 791 36.21 49.79 21.17
CA ASP A 791 35.36 50.96 20.99
C ASP A 791 34.28 51.02 22.07
N MET A 792 34.47 51.92 23.04
CA MET A 792 33.61 52.13 24.20
C MET A 792 32.37 52.99 23.91
N SER A 793 32.31 53.65 22.75
CA SER A 793 31.25 54.62 22.44
C SER A 793 29.83 54.06 22.60
N ILE A 794 29.61 52.82 22.14
CA ILE A 794 28.31 52.14 22.26
C ILE A 794 27.95 51.83 23.73
N LEU A 795 28.93 51.41 24.53
CA LEU A 795 28.70 51.11 25.96
C LEU A 795 28.39 52.39 26.73
N GLU A 796 29.13 53.47 26.48
CA GLU A 796 28.92 54.77 27.12
C GLU A 796 27.55 55.37 26.77
N VAL A 797 27.12 55.30 25.50
CA VAL A 797 25.80 55.77 25.07
C VAL A 797 24.68 54.96 25.74
N LEU A 798 24.80 53.63 25.78
CA LEU A 798 23.80 52.77 26.41
C LEU A 798 23.78 52.95 27.94
N GLN A 799 24.93 53.09 28.58
CA GLN A 799 25.06 53.38 30.01
C GLN A 799 24.38 54.72 30.32
N ALA A 800 24.69 55.79 29.59
CA ALA A 800 24.08 57.10 29.78
C ALA A 800 22.56 57.08 29.55
N SER A 801 22.07 56.25 28.62
CA SER A 801 20.63 56.07 28.38
C SER A 801 19.94 55.33 29.53
N LEU A 802 20.56 54.27 30.06
CA LEU A 802 20.00 53.47 31.14
C LEU A 802 20.06 54.19 32.49
N GLN A 803 21.12 54.95 32.76
CA GLN A 803 21.28 55.73 33.99
C GLN A 803 20.18 56.80 34.14
N LYS A 804 19.52 57.20 33.05
CA LYS A 804 18.33 58.08 33.08
C LYS A 804 17.07 57.37 33.56
N ALA A 805 16.98 56.06 33.37
CA ALA A 805 15.80 55.25 33.68
C ALA A 805 15.95 54.46 34.99
N ILE A 806 17.18 54.27 35.47
CA ILE A 806 17.54 53.35 36.55
C ILE A 806 18.54 54.04 37.48
N ALA A 807 18.32 53.95 38.80
CA ALA A 807 19.15 54.62 39.81
C ALA A 807 20.39 53.80 40.24
N GLN A 808 20.45 52.53 39.85
CA GLN A 808 21.48 51.55 40.19
C GLN A 808 22.82 51.83 39.48
N PRO A 809 23.96 51.40 40.04
CA PRO A 809 25.25 51.50 39.37
C PRO A 809 25.32 50.57 38.16
N ILE A 810 25.66 51.13 37.01
CA ILE A 810 25.86 50.41 35.74
C ILE A 810 27.36 50.37 35.45
N VAL A 811 27.92 49.17 35.39
CA VAL A 811 29.34 48.93 35.10
C VAL A 811 29.52 48.54 33.63
N PRO A 812 30.18 49.37 32.81
CA PRO A 812 30.52 49.00 31.43
C PRO A 812 31.70 48.04 31.43
N LEU A 813 31.51 46.84 30.87
CA LEU A 813 32.50 45.76 30.90
C LEU A 813 32.93 45.35 29.47
N PRO A 814 34.04 45.86 28.93
CA PRO A 814 34.56 45.42 27.65
C PRO A 814 35.28 44.07 27.80
N ILE A 815 34.81 43.04 27.09
CA ILE A 815 35.39 41.68 27.15
C ILE A 815 36.07 41.35 25.83
N ARG A 816 37.31 40.85 25.87
CA ARG A 816 37.99 40.32 24.68
C ARG A 816 37.87 38.81 24.64
N SER A 817 37.30 38.26 23.56
CA SER A 817 37.21 36.81 23.38
C SER A 817 37.03 36.43 21.92
N ALA A 818 37.58 35.28 21.53
CA ALA A 818 37.34 34.68 20.23
C ALA A 818 35.91 34.12 20.09
N SER A 819 35.25 33.81 21.22
CA SER A 819 33.91 33.25 21.28
C SER A 819 33.03 34.06 22.24
N PRO A 820 32.00 34.77 21.72
CA PRO A 820 31.08 35.52 22.57
C PRO A 820 30.31 34.63 23.56
N ALA A 821 29.96 33.42 23.16
CA ALA A 821 29.22 32.50 24.03
C ALA A 821 30.08 32.00 25.21
N GLU A 822 31.35 31.63 24.95
CA GLU A 822 32.27 31.18 26.00
C GLU A 822 32.60 32.32 26.97
N ALA A 823 32.78 33.54 26.46
CA ALA A 823 33.06 34.71 27.29
C ALA A 823 31.95 34.98 28.31
N VAL A 824 30.69 34.98 27.85
CA VAL A 824 29.53 35.18 28.73
C VAL A 824 29.39 34.02 29.71
N THR A 825 29.56 32.78 29.24
CA THR A 825 29.44 31.58 30.09
C THR A 825 30.47 31.60 31.21
N HIS A 826 31.75 31.84 30.87
CA HIS A 826 32.84 31.91 31.85
C HIS A 826 32.59 33.00 32.89
N LEU A 827 32.14 34.19 32.45
CA LEU A 827 31.88 35.31 33.36
C LEU A 827 30.73 35.00 34.32
N VAL A 828 29.66 34.36 33.84
CA VAL A 828 28.51 33.96 34.66
C VAL A 828 28.92 32.93 35.71
N GLU A 829 29.74 31.96 35.34
CA GLU A 829 30.23 30.91 36.24
C GLU A 829 31.26 31.42 37.25
N SER A 830 32.16 32.33 36.85
CA SER A 830 33.24 32.82 37.73
C SER A 830 32.74 33.86 38.73
N GLU A 831 31.84 34.76 38.31
CA GLU A 831 31.37 35.89 39.12
C GLU A 831 30.00 35.62 39.78
N GLY A 832 29.36 34.50 39.46
CA GLY A 832 28.10 34.08 40.09
C GLY A 832 26.91 34.95 39.71
N CYS A 833 26.76 35.29 38.41
CA CYS A 833 25.64 36.12 37.95
C CYS A 833 24.29 35.42 38.16
N SER A 834 23.28 36.17 38.63
CA SER A 834 21.93 35.63 38.91
C SER A 834 20.98 35.72 37.71
N LEU A 835 21.21 36.68 36.81
CA LEU A 835 20.41 36.94 35.61
C LEU A 835 21.31 37.27 34.41
N VAL A 836 20.99 36.70 33.25
CA VAL A 836 21.54 37.07 31.95
C VAL A 836 20.42 37.53 31.03
N LEU A 837 20.51 38.77 30.54
CA LEU A 837 19.50 39.37 29.66
C LEU A 837 20.09 39.64 28.27
N LEU A 838 19.50 39.05 27.24
CA LEU A 838 20.04 39.03 25.88
C LEU A 838 19.00 39.46 24.84
N GLY A 839 19.42 40.30 23.89
CA GLY A 839 18.67 40.57 22.67
C GLY A 839 19.05 39.59 21.55
N ALA A 840 18.08 38.89 20.95
CA ALA A 840 18.34 37.89 19.90
C ALA A 840 17.91 38.40 18.50
N SER A 841 18.74 38.27 17.46
CA SER A 841 18.45 38.74 16.08
C SER A 841 17.93 37.63 15.14
N ARG A 842 17.12 37.96 14.12
CA ARG A 842 16.62 37.00 13.10
C ARG A 842 17.77 36.26 12.38
N GLU A 843 18.89 36.94 12.10
CA GLU A 843 20.02 36.40 11.32
C GLU A 843 20.96 35.51 12.14
N SER A 844 21.16 35.78 13.43
CA SER A 844 22.00 34.94 14.32
C SER A 844 21.33 33.63 14.74
N LEU A 845 20.00 33.54 14.59
CA LEU A 845 19.22 32.36 14.96
C LEU A 845 19.01 31.37 13.81
N LEU A 846 19.22 31.78 12.55
CA LEU A 846 19.06 30.92 11.36
C LEU A 846 20.37 30.69 10.58
N ASN A 847 21.37 31.57 10.70
CA ASN A 847 22.57 31.55 9.86
C ASN A 847 23.84 31.14 10.62
N GLN A 848 23.82 29.99 11.33
CA GLN A 848 25.00 29.50 12.07
C GLN A 848 25.19 27.98 11.98
N PHE A 849 25.29 27.48 10.74
CA PHE A 849 25.85 26.15 10.47
C PHE A 849 27.39 26.11 10.68
N LEU A 850 28.04 27.26 10.94
CA LEU A 850 29.49 27.38 11.10
C LEU A 850 29.97 27.86 12.49
N ASN A 851 29.23 28.71 13.22
CA ASN A 851 29.72 29.32 14.49
C ASN A 851 28.83 29.10 15.75
N GLY A 852 27.69 28.41 15.65
CA GLY A 852 26.81 28.08 16.80
C GLY A 852 25.99 29.25 17.40
N ASN A 853 24.70 29.01 17.67
CA ASN A 853 23.74 30.00 18.21
C ASN A 853 24.13 30.46 19.62
N ILE A 854 24.71 31.67 19.71
CA ILE A 854 25.24 32.28 20.94
C ILE A 854 24.20 32.29 22.08
N PRO A 855 22.98 32.85 21.92
CA PRO A 855 21.94 32.78 22.96
C PRO A 855 21.61 31.37 23.44
N SER A 856 21.51 30.40 22.51
CA SER A 856 21.21 29.01 22.87
C SER A 856 22.37 28.32 23.60
N THR A 857 23.62 28.66 23.25
CA THR A 857 24.82 28.12 23.87
C THR A 857 24.97 28.64 25.29
N ILE A 858 24.81 29.96 25.50
CA ILE A 858 24.83 30.58 26.83
C ILE A 858 23.74 29.96 27.70
N ALA A 859 22.50 29.94 27.21
CA ALA A 859 21.38 29.40 27.97
C ALA A 859 21.50 27.90 28.25
N ARG A 860 22.32 27.14 27.53
CA ARG A 860 22.60 25.73 27.88
C ARG A 860 23.66 25.59 28.95
N ALA A 861 24.70 26.42 28.88
CA ALA A 861 25.86 26.28 29.74
C ALA A 861 25.63 26.86 31.15
N VAL A 862 24.81 27.90 31.28
CA VAL A 862 24.62 28.59 32.57
C VAL A 862 23.42 28.06 33.38
N ASN A 863 23.58 28.02 34.70
CA ASN A 863 22.55 27.60 35.67
C ASN A 863 21.71 28.75 36.24
N CYS A 864 22.02 30.00 35.87
CA CYS A 864 21.27 31.20 36.24
C CYS A 864 20.04 31.39 35.35
N THR A 865 19.20 32.38 35.68
CA THR A 865 18.06 32.73 34.83
C THR A 865 18.54 33.45 33.57
N VAL A 866 18.01 33.08 32.41
CA VAL A 866 18.34 33.68 31.12
C VAL A 866 17.06 34.17 30.45
N ILE A 867 17.03 35.45 30.10
CA ILE A 867 15.92 36.09 29.40
C ILE A 867 16.38 36.48 28.00
N LEU A 868 15.72 35.94 26.98
CA LEU A 868 15.97 36.25 25.58
C LEU A 868 14.82 37.09 25.02
N VAL A 869 15.15 38.21 24.37
CA VAL A 869 14.17 39.15 23.83
C VAL A 869 14.28 39.24 22.31
N ARG A 870 13.14 39.06 21.64
CA ARG A 870 12.98 39.20 20.19
C ARG A 870 11.83 40.16 19.90
N GLY A 871 12.09 41.30 19.28
CA GLY A 871 11.02 42.26 18.95
C GLY A 871 10.10 41.81 17.82
N GLU A 872 9.02 42.54 17.57
CA GLU A 872 7.94 42.23 16.60
C GLU A 872 8.44 41.91 15.17
N LEU A 873 7.64 41.13 14.43
CA LEU A 873 7.95 40.87 13.02
C LEU A 873 7.58 42.13 12.25
N SER A 874 8.56 42.92 11.81
CA SER A 874 8.30 43.92 10.77
C SER A 874 8.03 43.17 9.46
N ASP A 875 6.93 43.53 8.79
CA ASP A 875 6.62 43.11 7.42
C ASP A 875 7.74 43.51 6.44
#